data_AF-D8UKE9-F1
#
_entry.id   AF-D8UKE9-F1
#
_cell.length_a   1.000
_cell.length_b   1.000
_cell.length_c   1.000
_cell.angle_alpha   90.00
_cell.angle_beta   90.00
_cell.angle_gamma   90.00
#
_symmetry.space_group_name_H-M   'P 1'
#
loop_
_entity.id
_entity.type
_entity.pdbx_description
1 polymer ?
#
loop_
_entity_poly.entity_id
_entity_poly.type
_entity_poly.pdbx_seq_one_letter_code
_entity_poly.pdbx_strand_id
1 'polypeptide(L)'
;MRIVCAVTTVASPTRMKLIQRWLSPCIFILVMLIAYAEGSNHDYFEELWGLEKSANQRNARRMLTRDLNMDEIFRYWQKMYGHWPTATYERHVQEYQRRVASAGRSWGLPKTDEDFLDIYYYLRSKTKVPHAPGWTPELDKCGPTCHMYGTCNQELAIPSCVSRCGCPRGREGPNCSSPVATSCHQYCHHEGQCHRIIREWCINECNDRGTCVGGVCHCYPGYFGADCSLSIDYEGTEPGSRGKGSTVVLAGLNYTANPRGPRIYIYEFPPYMHMWGMLWLDRPLNIIVWERIISMGLREVDPARADYFFIPGCGRGCDKWDDKFHFILAHYGQYWTQNQGRDHIMTHPGDWGRCEHSWDAFADKFISNVTMLQHWGMTVDRSSEVEHNLFNTCHKPNQDILVPPMCGDLYPQFEYNIWHPNRKENPITKTNLASVAGSICGWNSVEEPPCRNRYYSLGVRAALWQLRDVPGFHIAKRVAMMGQSMAESEFCFAPTGAGYGKRNVMATTLGCMPVIISDHVAQPYEPFLNWNEFGVWIPESQAKDVEIILRGFTPQQKAEKMEKLYCAARHLAFTTVYGGLFEGDTGEFDAMATLVHILRARKRHWGVPDHKLIEVDPEFADFMACKHRDISTEESGFSGSGGGGAPPPAPPLPLAGVTTSRSHTIDDEAFPQRTVTTVDWIRAANGEAAGRGQGSDGPVEPRLSGLCYFNPQWVHYADHDAADATDQVIKEHMKAGQCMPKNANRVAGFPPGASVTCPPTGPITKCAQLV
;
A
#
# COMPACT_ATOMS: atom_id res chain seq x y z
N MET A 1 -56.09 17.53 -2.19
CA MET A 1 -55.55 16.49 -1.28
C MET A 1 -56.55 15.39 -0.85
N ARG A 2 -57.81 15.34 -1.35
CA ARG A 2 -58.72 14.18 -1.16
C ARG A 2 -59.10 13.42 -2.45
N ILE A 3 -58.52 13.79 -3.60
CA ILE A 3 -58.74 13.08 -4.89
C ILE A 3 -57.58 12.11 -5.19
N VAL A 4 -56.41 12.30 -4.58
CA VAL A 4 -55.20 11.50 -4.86
C VAL A 4 -55.23 10.13 -4.16
N CYS A 5 -56.04 9.95 -3.11
CA CYS A 5 -56.16 8.65 -2.41
C CYS A 5 -57.14 7.65 -3.07
N ALA A 6 -57.83 8.00 -4.16
CA ALA A 6 -58.82 7.11 -4.78
C ALA A 6 -58.33 6.36 -6.03
N VAL A 7 -57.09 6.60 -6.48
CA VAL A 7 -56.57 6.01 -7.74
C VAL A 7 -55.56 4.89 -7.51
N THR A 8 -55.09 4.67 -6.28
CA THR A 8 -54.04 3.68 -5.97
C THR A 8 -54.56 2.31 -5.55
N THR A 9 -55.88 2.08 -5.48
CA THR A 9 -56.43 0.75 -5.17
C THR A 9 -57.36 0.29 -6.28
N VAL A 10 -56.88 -0.71 -7.05
CA VAL A 10 -57.60 -1.51 -8.06
C VAL A 10 -57.76 -0.86 -9.45
N ALA A 11 -56.75 -1.00 -10.31
CA ALA A 11 -56.97 -1.01 -11.75
C ALA A 11 -55.85 -1.78 -12.49
N SER A 12 -56.24 -2.76 -13.30
CA SER A 12 -55.37 -3.52 -14.20
C SER A 12 -54.98 -2.70 -15.45
N PRO A 13 -53.97 -3.12 -16.23
CA PRO A 13 -53.30 -2.30 -17.26
C PRO A 13 -54.20 -1.81 -18.40
N THR A 14 -55.41 -2.33 -18.55
CA THR A 14 -56.28 -2.07 -19.70
C THR A 14 -57.07 -0.75 -19.62
N ARG A 15 -57.05 -0.03 -18.48
CA ARG A 15 -57.83 1.22 -18.31
C ARG A 15 -57.04 2.54 -18.41
N MET A 16 -55.71 2.52 -18.52
CA MET A 16 -54.91 3.76 -18.63
C MET A 16 -55.11 4.52 -19.96
N LYS A 17 -55.57 3.85 -21.03
CA LYS A 17 -55.80 4.49 -22.35
C LYS A 17 -57.02 5.42 -22.40
N LEU A 18 -57.88 5.47 -21.37
CA LEU A 18 -59.08 6.33 -21.37
C LEU A 18 -58.88 7.70 -20.70
N ILE A 19 -57.89 7.86 -19.83
CA ILE A 19 -57.69 9.10 -19.04
C ILE A 19 -56.98 10.20 -19.87
N GLN A 20 -56.30 9.81 -20.94
CA GLN A 20 -55.54 10.71 -21.82
C GLN A 20 -56.43 11.66 -22.67
N ARG A 21 -57.76 11.50 -22.65
CA ARG A 21 -58.70 12.29 -23.47
C ARG A 21 -59.39 13.46 -22.75
N TRP A 22 -59.19 13.66 -21.44
CA TRP A 22 -60.02 14.60 -20.65
C TRP A 22 -59.26 15.65 -19.82
N LEU A 23 -57.95 15.80 -19.97
CA LEU A 23 -57.19 16.85 -19.27
C LEU A 23 -56.72 17.93 -20.23
N SER A 24 -57.17 19.17 -19.98
CA SER A 24 -56.89 20.34 -20.80
C SER A 24 -55.40 20.74 -20.73
N PRO A 25 -54.79 21.26 -21.83
CA PRO A 25 -53.34 21.43 -21.95
C PRO A 25 -52.69 22.26 -20.84
N CYS A 26 -53.43 23.22 -20.27
CA CYS A 26 -52.91 24.11 -19.23
C CYS A 26 -52.64 23.38 -17.90
N ILE A 27 -53.40 22.33 -17.56
CA ILE A 27 -53.17 21.55 -16.33
C ILE A 27 -51.95 20.63 -16.50
N PHE A 28 -51.73 20.12 -17.72
CA PHE A 28 -50.57 19.29 -18.04
C PHE A 28 -49.26 20.09 -17.97
N ILE A 29 -49.28 21.34 -18.44
CA ILE A 29 -48.13 22.25 -18.38
C ILE A 29 -47.82 22.68 -16.93
N LEU A 30 -48.84 22.88 -16.09
CA LEU A 30 -48.64 23.22 -14.68
C LEU A 30 -48.03 22.06 -13.87
N VAL A 31 -48.45 20.82 -14.15
CA VAL A 31 -47.87 19.61 -13.53
C VAL A 31 -46.42 19.38 -14.01
N MET A 32 -46.14 19.65 -15.29
CA MET A 32 -44.78 19.58 -15.84
C MET A 32 -43.85 20.66 -15.28
N LEU A 33 -44.34 21.89 -15.06
CA LEU A 33 -43.52 22.97 -14.50
C LEU A 33 -43.21 22.76 -13.00
N ILE A 34 -44.12 22.15 -12.24
CA ILE A 34 -43.85 21.75 -10.86
C ILE A 34 -42.87 20.57 -10.83
N ALA A 35 -42.98 19.61 -11.75
CA ALA A 35 -42.01 18.52 -11.89
C ALA A 35 -40.62 18.99 -12.36
N TYR A 36 -40.56 20.07 -13.15
CA TYR A 36 -39.30 20.66 -13.64
C TYR A 36 -38.59 21.55 -12.60
N ALA A 37 -39.33 22.12 -11.65
CA ALA A 37 -38.76 22.94 -10.58
C ALA A 37 -38.26 22.12 -9.37
N GLU A 38 -38.73 20.88 -9.20
CA GLU A 38 -38.28 19.97 -8.12
C GLU A 38 -37.41 18.78 -8.61
N GLY A 39 -37.14 18.67 -9.91
CA GLY A 39 -36.42 17.53 -10.48
C GLY A 39 -35.33 17.93 -11.46
N SER A 40 -34.09 18.11 -10.97
CA SER A 40 -32.91 18.02 -11.82
C SER A 40 -32.27 16.64 -11.69
N ASN A 41 -32.55 15.83 -12.72
CA ASN A 41 -31.75 14.75 -13.29
C ASN A 41 -31.29 13.59 -12.39
N HIS A 42 -32.08 12.52 -12.39
CA HIS A 42 -31.66 11.22 -12.93
C HIS A 42 -32.90 10.34 -13.14
N ASP A 43 -32.84 9.42 -14.11
CA ASP A 43 -33.79 8.31 -14.34
C ASP A 43 -35.01 8.57 -15.26
N TYR A 44 -34.76 8.64 -16.57
CA TYR A 44 -35.78 8.34 -17.61
C TYR A 44 -35.17 7.57 -18.80
N PHE A 45 -34.47 6.48 -18.52
CA PHE A 45 -33.99 5.53 -19.55
C PHE A 45 -34.29 4.05 -19.23
N GLU A 46 -34.98 3.75 -18.12
CA GLU A 46 -35.10 2.40 -17.54
C GLU A 46 -36.43 1.68 -17.84
N GLU A 47 -37.42 2.34 -18.46
CA GLU A 47 -38.77 1.76 -18.60
C GLU A 47 -38.99 0.94 -19.89
N LEU A 48 -38.00 0.86 -20.78
CA LEU A 48 -38.14 0.12 -22.06
C LEU A 48 -37.64 -1.34 -22.02
N TRP A 49 -37.03 -1.80 -20.93
CA TRP A 49 -36.41 -3.14 -20.87
C TRP A 49 -36.79 -4.02 -19.68
N GLY A 50 -37.78 -3.65 -18.85
CA GLY A 50 -38.42 -4.60 -17.92
C GLY A 50 -37.47 -5.38 -17.00
N LEU A 51 -36.37 -4.75 -16.55
CA LEU A 51 -35.47 -5.31 -15.57
C LEU A 51 -35.56 -4.48 -14.29
N GLU A 52 -36.23 -5.02 -13.28
CA GLU A 52 -36.21 -4.47 -11.93
C GLU A 52 -34.75 -4.34 -11.45
N LYS A 53 -34.24 -3.10 -11.35
CA LYS A 53 -33.05 -2.79 -10.55
C LYS A 53 -33.39 -2.87 -9.06
N SER A 54 -33.61 -4.07 -8.55
CA SER A 54 -33.43 -4.35 -7.12
C SER A 54 -31.98 -4.77 -6.91
N ALA A 55 -31.20 -3.98 -6.16
CA ALA A 55 -29.99 -4.38 -5.41
C ALA A 55 -28.81 -5.14 -6.11
N ASN A 56 -28.95 -5.63 -7.34
CA ASN A 56 -28.19 -6.80 -7.81
C ASN A 56 -26.87 -6.48 -8.51
N GLN A 57 -26.62 -5.23 -8.90
CA GLN A 57 -25.26 -4.82 -9.29
C GLN A 57 -24.35 -4.50 -8.09
N ARG A 58 -24.92 -4.22 -6.90
CA ARG A 58 -24.12 -4.10 -5.65
C ARG A 58 -23.72 -5.47 -5.09
N ASN A 59 -24.54 -6.49 -5.36
CA ASN A 59 -24.33 -7.87 -4.88
C ASN A 59 -23.34 -8.67 -5.76
N ALA A 60 -23.12 -8.26 -7.01
CA ALA A 60 -22.20 -8.95 -7.92
C ALA A 60 -20.70 -8.91 -7.50
N ARG A 61 -20.35 -8.06 -6.52
CA ARG A 61 -18.98 -7.89 -5.99
C ARG A 61 -18.76 -8.51 -4.61
N ARG A 62 -19.72 -9.27 -4.09
CA ARG A 62 -19.68 -9.87 -2.75
C ARG A 62 -19.69 -11.39 -2.90
N MET A 63 -18.54 -11.97 -3.20
CA MET A 63 -18.39 -13.42 -3.18
C MET A 63 -18.71 -13.93 -1.76
N LEU A 64 -19.66 -14.85 -1.66
CA LEU A 64 -19.95 -15.63 -0.45
C LEU A 64 -19.98 -14.81 0.85
N THR A 65 -20.63 -13.65 0.81
CA THR A 65 -21.02 -12.96 2.04
C THR A 65 -22.25 -13.65 2.62
N ARG A 66 -22.53 -13.41 3.91
CA ARG A 66 -23.66 -14.00 4.68
C ARG A 66 -25.05 -13.83 4.04
N ASP A 67 -25.13 -13.13 2.93
CA ASP A 67 -26.36 -12.71 2.25
C ASP A 67 -26.63 -13.50 0.95
N LEU A 68 -25.67 -14.30 0.45
CA LEU A 68 -25.89 -15.13 -0.75
C LEU A 68 -26.47 -16.50 -0.39
N ASN A 69 -27.58 -16.88 -1.03
CA ASN A 69 -28.12 -18.23 -0.93
C ASN A 69 -27.37 -19.22 -1.84
N MET A 70 -27.55 -20.52 -1.60
CA MET A 70 -26.87 -21.59 -2.36
C MET A 70 -27.06 -21.48 -3.88
N ASP A 71 -28.23 -21.04 -4.39
CA ASP A 71 -28.45 -20.88 -5.84
C ASP A 71 -27.64 -19.72 -6.44
N GLU A 72 -27.44 -18.64 -5.69
CA GLU A 72 -26.58 -17.53 -6.09
C GLU A 72 -25.10 -17.95 -6.07
N ILE A 73 -24.70 -18.74 -5.08
CA ILE A 73 -23.35 -19.30 -4.98
C ILE A 73 -23.03 -20.18 -6.19
N PHE A 74 -23.93 -21.11 -6.55
CA PHE A 74 -23.77 -21.97 -7.72
C PHE A 74 -23.65 -21.16 -9.01
N ARG A 75 -24.55 -20.18 -9.22
CA ARG A 75 -24.52 -19.31 -10.41
C ARG A 75 -23.23 -18.51 -10.50
N TYR A 76 -22.76 -17.98 -9.38
CA TYR A 76 -21.53 -17.22 -9.34
C TYR A 76 -20.32 -18.10 -9.63
N TRP A 77 -20.23 -19.26 -8.98
CA TRP A 77 -19.16 -20.23 -9.20
C TRP A 77 -19.12 -20.70 -10.66
N GLN A 78 -20.29 -20.99 -11.24
CA GLN A 78 -20.44 -21.36 -12.63
C GLN A 78 -19.92 -20.28 -13.58
N LYS A 79 -20.18 -19.00 -13.27
CA LYS A 79 -19.72 -17.86 -14.07
C LYS A 79 -18.20 -17.69 -14.03
N MET A 80 -17.60 -17.91 -12.86
CA MET A 80 -16.17 -17.63 -12.62
C MET A 80 -15.24 -18.80 -12.90
N TYR A 81 -15.68 -20.03 -12.57
CA TYR A 81 -14.80 -21.20 -12.51
C TYR A 81 -15.39 -22.42 -13.22
N GLY A 82 -16.70 -22.66 -13.04
CA GLY A 82 -17.34 -23.88 -13.53
C GLY A 82 -17.34 -23.97 -15.05
N HIS A 83 -17.78 -22.90 -15.73
CA HIS A 83 -18.00 -22.86 -17.18
C HIS A 83 -18.72 -24.12 -17.73
N TRP A 84 -19.53 -24.78 -16.91
CA TRP A 84 -20.22 -26.03 -17.24
C TRP A 84 -21.35 -25.79 -18.26
N PRO A 85 -21.63 -26.74 -19.16
CA PRO A 85 -22.87 -26.74 -19.93
C PRO A 85 -24.09 -26.73 -18.99
N THR A 86 -25.21 -26.11 -19.40
CA THR A 86 -26.43 -25.97 -18.57
C THR A 86 -26.89 -27.29 -17.96
N ALA A 87 -26.93 -28.38 -18.73
CA ALA A 87 -27.35 -29.69 -18.24
C ALA A 87 -26.41 -30.28 -17.17
N THR A 88 -25.11 -29.94 -17.20
CA THR A 88 -24.14 -30.34 -16.17
C THR A 88 -24.29 -29.48 -14.93
N TYR A 89 -24.48 -28.16 -15.11
CA TYR A 89 -24.78 -27.24 -14.02
C TYR A 89 -26.02 -27.68 -13.22
N GLU A 90 -27.15 -27.94 -13.90
CA GLU A 90 -28.40 -28.39 -13.26
C GLU A 90 -28.23 -29.70 -12.50
N ARG A 91 -27.48 -30.65 -13.08
CA ARG A 91 -27.16 -31.92 -12.43
C ARG A 91 -26.37 -31.73 -11.14
N HIS A 92 -25.38 -30.84 -11.16
CA HIS A 92 -24.58 -30.54 -9.97
C HIS A 92 -25.39 -29.82 -8.88
N VAL A 93 -26.31 -28.93 -9.25
CA VAL A 93 -27.25 -28.31 -8.29
C VAL A 93 -28.14 -29.37 -7.65
N GLN A 94 -28.77 -30.24 -8.44
CA GLN A 94 -29.64 -31.31 -7.94
C GLN A 94 -28.92 -32.35 -7.08
N GLU A 95 -27.68 -32.71 -7.45
CA GLU A 95 -26.81 -33.57 -6.65
C GLU A 95 -26.52 -32.94 -5.27
N TYR A 96 -26.20 -31.65 -5.25
CA TYR A 96 -25.92 -30.95 -4.00
C TYR A 96 -27.17 -30.71 -3.14
N GLN A 97 -28.32 -30.42 -3.76
CA GLN A 97 -29.61 -30.36 -3.07
C GLN A 97 -29.93 -31.65 -2.33
N ARG A 98 -29.68 -32.81 -2.97
CA ARG A 98 -29.84 -34.12 -2.31
C ARG A 98 -28.85 -34.32 -1.16
N ARG A 99 -27.60 -33.87 -1.31
CA ARG A 99 -26.58 -33.92 -0.24
C ARG A 99 -26.96 -33.05 0.97
N VAL A 100 -27.50 -31.85 0.72
CA VAL A 100 -27.98 -30.95 1.79
C VAL A 100 -29.16 -31.58 2.53
N ALA A 101 -30.13 -32.12 1.79
CA ALA A 101 -31.29 -32.80 2.36
C ALA A 101 -30.91 -34.06 3.15
N SER A 102 -29.98 -34.89 2.65
CA SER A 102 -29.54 -36.11 3.36
C SER A 102 -28.73 -35.80 4.63
N ALA A 103 -28.12 -34.63 4.71
CA ALA A 103 -27.45 -34.12 5.91
C ALA A 103 -28.43 -33.46 6.91
N GLY A 104 -29.75 -33.50 6.67
CA GLY A 104 -30.74 -32.86 7.54
C GLY A 104 -30.72 -31.33 7.51
N ARG A 105 -30.08 -30.73 6.50
CA ARG A 105 -29.97 -29.27 6.34
C ARG A 105 -31.02 -28.76 5.36
N SER A 106 -31.43 -27.50 5.53
CA SER A 106 -32.33 -26.82 4.60
C SER A 106 -31.56 -26.18 3.44
N TRP A 107 -32.01 -26.38 2.20
CA TRP A 107 -31.55 -25.58 1.07
C TRP A 107 -31.88 -24.10 1.30
N GLY A 108 -30.92 -23.19 1.12
CA GLY A 108 -31.13 -21.77 1.41
C GLY A 108 -29.84 -21.01 1.67
N LEU A 109 -29.83 -20.11 2.66
CA LEU A 109 -28.62 -19.40 3.10
C LEU A 109 -27.73 -20.36 3.91
N PRO A 110 -26.43 -20.50 3.59
CA PRO A 110 -25.49 -21.21 4.47
C PRO A 110 -25.44 -20.53 5.84
N LYS A 111 -25.63 -21.29 6.93
CA LYS A 111 -25.77 -20.73 8.28
C LYS A 111 -24.50 -20.84 9.11
N THR A 112 -23.63 -21.77 8.75
CA THR A 112 -22.39 -22.08 9.47
C THR A 112 -21.20 -22.02 8.51
N ASP A 113 -20.01 -21.88 9.08
CA ASP A 113 -18.76 -21.92 8.32
C ASP A 113 -18.53 -23.29 7.67
N GLU A 114 -18.99 -24.36 8.32
CA GLU A 114 -19.02 -25.71 7.78
C GLU A 114 -19.92 -25.82 6.55
N ASP A 115 -21.09 -25.17 6.54
CA ASP A 115 -21.96 -25.14 5.37
C ASP A 115 -21.30 -24.45 4.18
N PHE A 116 -20.58 -23.34 4.43
CA PHE A 116 -19.84 -22.60 3.42
C PHE A 116 -18.67 -23.41 2.84
N LEU A 117 -17.89 -24.07 3.70
CA LEU A 117 -16.82 -24.94 3.24
C LEU A 117 -17.35 -26.17 2.48
N ASP A 118 -18.47 -26.76 2.93
CA ASP A 118 -19.07 -27.92 2.26
C ASP A 118 -19.45 -27.61 0.82
N ILE A 119 -20.13 -26.49 0.57
CA ILE A 119 -20.48 -26.06 -0.79
C ILE A 119 -19.22 -25.72 -1.59
N TYR A 120 -18.24 -25.03 -1.01
CA TYR A 120 -17.00 -24.67 -1.68
C TYR A 120 -16.24 -25.90 -2.18
N TYR A 121 -15.97 -26.86 -1.30
CA TYR A 121 -15.23 -28.07 -1.67
C TYR A 121 -16.05 -28.97 -2.60
N TYR A 122 -17.38 -29.00 -2.47
CA TYR A 122 -18.23 -29.66 -3.45
C TYR A 122 -18.06 -29.05 -4.84
N LEU A 123 -18.25 -27.74 -4.98
CA LEU A 123 -18.15 -27.04 -6.26
C LEU A 123 -16.76 -27.21 -6.88
N ARG A 124 -15.71 -27.06 -6.07
CA ARG A 124 -14.33 -27.26 -6.50
C ARG A 124 -14.06 -28.69 -6.96
N SER A 125 -14.62 -29.71 -6.31
CA SER A 125 -14.50 -31.11 -6.76
C SER A 125 -15.15 -31.39 -8.11
N LYS A 126 -16.10 -30.53 -8.54
CA LYS A 126 -16.80 -30.64 -9.83
C LYS A 126 -16.19 -29.76 -10.92
N THR A 127 -15.28 -28.85 -10.57
CA THR A 127 -14.66 -27.92 -11.50
C THR A 127 -13.28 -28.41 -11.89
N LYS A 128 -13.03 -28.47 -13.21
CA LYS A 128 -11.66 -28.60 -13.70
C LYS A 128 -10.98 -27.25 -13.53
N VAL A 129 -10.03 -27.17 -12.60
CA VAL A 129 -9.23 -25.97 -12.38
C VAL A 129 -8.02 -25.93 -13.33
N PRO A 130 -7.50 -24.74 -13.67
CA PRO A 130 -6.20 -24.61 -14.35
C PRO A 130 -5.08 -25.28 -13.56
N HIS A 131 -3.92 -25.48 -14.19
CA HIS A 131 -2.71 -25.93 -13.49
C HIS A 131 -1.48 -25.23 -14.07
N ALA A 132 -0.34 -25.36 -13.41
CA ALA A 132 0.93 -24.83 -13.93
C ALA A 132 1.31 -25.46 -15.28
N PRO A 133 1.99 -24.71 -16.18
CA PRO A 133 2.54 -25.26 -17.41
C PRO A 133 3.43 -26.48 -17.12
N GLY A 134 3.26 -27.57 -17.88
CA GLY A 134 4.03 -28.81 -17.70
C GLY A 134 3.73 -29.63 -16.42
N TRP A 135 2.80 -29.18 -15.57
CA TRP A 135 2.42 -29.92 -14.35
C TRP A 135 1.65 -31.21 -14.67
N THR A 136 2.00 -32.29 -13.97
CA THR A 136 1.21 -33.53 -13.91
C THR A 136 1.14 -34.05 -12.47
N PRO A 137 0.13 -34.85 -12.10
CA PRO A 137 0.01 -35.42 -10.77
C PRO A 137 1.25 -36.24 -10.33
N GLU A 138 1.95 -36.88 -11.26
CA GLU A 138 3.13 -37.72 -11.00
C GLU A 138 4.37 -36.89 -10.67
N LEU A 139 4.41 -35.63 -11.11
CA LEU A 139 5.52 -34.71 -10.86
C LEU A 139 5.35 -33.94 -9.54
N ASP A 140 4.17 -34.05 -8.91
CA ASP A 140 3.87 -33.34 -7.69
C ASP A 140 4.53 -33.98 -6.46
N LYS A 141 5.00 -33.14 -5.55
CA LYS A 141 5.68 -33.57 -4.32
C LYS A 141 4.72 -33.75 -3.15
N CYS A 142 3.47 -33.34 -3.28
CA CYS A 142 2.45 -33.50 -2.24
C CYS A 142 1.56 -34.73 -2.48
N GLY A 143 0.90 -35.21 -1.42
CA GLY A 143 -0.10 -36.26 -1.56
C GLY A 143 -1.28 -35.82 -2.45
N PRO A 144 -1.96 -36.76 -3.14
CA PRO A 144 -2.93 -36.45 -4.19
C PRO A 144 -4.15 -35.65 -3.70
N THR A 145 -4.44 -35.69 -2.40
CA THR A 145 -5.57 -34.97 -1.80
C THR A 145 -5.21 -33.59 -1.27
N CYS A 146 -3.93 -33.18 -1.27
CA CYS A 146 -3.53 -31.87 -0.76
C CYS A 146 -4.24 -30.77 -1.53
N HIS A 147 -4.15 -30.80 -2.86
CA HIS A 147 -4.77 -29.81 -3.73
C HIS A 147 -6.27 -29.70 -3.56
N MET A 148 -6.96 -30.68 -2.97
CA MET A 148 -8.40 -30.56 -2.69
C MET A 148 -8.69 -29.63 -1.52
N TYR A 149 -7.82 -29.57 -0.52
CA TYR A 149 -8.08 -28.88 0.75
C TYR A 149 -7.07 -27.79 1.09
N GLY A 150 -5.90 -27.75 0.46
CA GLY A 150 -4.86 -26.76 0.68
C GLY A 150 -3.90 -26.62 -0.51
N THR A 151 -2.84 -25.84 -0.30
CA THR A 151 -1.87 -25.51 -1.34
C THR A 151 -0.61 -26.36 -1.17
N CYS A 152 -0.19 -27.08 -2.20
CA CYS A 152 1.08 -27.81 -2.17
C CYS A 152 2.25 -26.85 -2.29
N ASN A 153 3.02 -26.64 -1.21
CA ASN A 153 4.27 -25.88 -1.28
C ASN A 153 5.42 -26.81 -1.70
N GLN A 154 5.88 -26.66 -2.94
CA GLN A 154 6.90 -27.54 -3.51
C GLN A 154 8.33 -27.20 -3.11
N GLU A 155 8.55 -26.02 -2.54
CA GLU A 155 9.86 -25.55 -2.05
C GLU A 155 10.16 -26.06 -0.63
N LEU A 156 9.15 -26.11 0.24
CA LEU A 156 9.27 -26.62 1.62
C LEU A 156 9.36 -28.14 1.73
N ALA A 157 9.63 -28.84 0.62
CA ALA A 157 9.85 -30.28 0.56
C ALA A 157 11.23 -30.69 1.14
N ILE A 158 11.55 -30.19 2.33
CA ILE A 158 12.68 -30.65 3.15
C ILE A 158 12.22 -31.92 3.89
N PRO A 159 13.06 -32.95 4.06
CA PRO A 159 12.69 -34.21 4.73
C PRO A 159 12.09 -34.06 6.14
N SER A 160 12.29 -32.90 6.79
CA SER A 160 11.88 -32.59 8.16
C SER A 160 10.59 -31.76 8.30
N CYS A 161 9.95 -31.31 7.21
CA CYS A 161 8.75 -30.48 7.30
C CYS A 161 7.48 -31.34 7.32
N VAL A 162 6.72 -31.26 8.43
CA VAL A 162 5.55 -32.12 8.74
C VAL A 162 4.32 -31.83 7.86
N SER A 163 4.30 -30.75 7.09
CA SER A 163 3.18 -30.47 6.17
C SER A 163 3.63 -29.76 4.89
N ARG A 164 3.85 -30.53 3.82
CA ARG A 164 4.01 -30.02 2.45
C ARG A 164 2.75 -29.31 1.94
N CYS A 165 1.60 -29.58 2.58
CA CYS A 165 0.34 -28.94 2.29
C CYS A 165 0.12 -27.74 3.21
N GLY A 166 0.12 -26.53 2.66
CA GLY A 166 -0.24 -25.31 3.36
C GLY A 166 -1.75 -25.25 3.56
N CYS A 167 -2.19 -25.46 4.80
CA CYS A 167 -3.61 -25.51 5.10
C CYS A 167 -4.25 -24.12 5.19
N PRO A 168 -5.44 -23.93 4.58
CA PRO A 168 -6.23 -22.74 4.83
C PRO A 168 -6.75 -22.74 6.28
N ARG A 169 -7.30 -21.61 6.71
CA ARG A 169 -7.90 -21.48 8.05
C ARG A 169 -8.96 -22.55 8.27
N GLY A 170 -9.00 -23.09 9.49
CA GLY A 170 -9.95 -24.14 9.91
C GLY A 170 -9.69 -25.52 9.31
N ARG A 171 -8.52 -25.75 8.72
CA ARG A 171 -8.08 -27.07 8.24
C ARG A 171 -6.68 -27.40 8.77
N GLU A 172 -6.44 -28.68 9.03
CA GLU A 172 -5.14 -29.19 9.49
C GLU A 172 -4.84 -30.60 8.97
N GLY A 173 -3.71 -31.12 9.41
CA GLY A 173 -3.21 -32.43 9.05
C GLY A 173 -2.37 -32.39 7.77
N PRO A 174 -1.78 -33.54 7.39
CA PRO A 174 -0.76 -33.61 6.33
C PRO A 174 -1.27 -33.23 4.93
N ASN A 175 -2.59 -33.29 4.71
CA ASN A 175 -3.26 -32.97 3.46
C ASN A 175 -4.41 -31.96 3.63
N CYS A 176 -4.51 -31.32 4.80
CA CYS A 176 -5.56 -30.35 5.13
C CYS A 176 -7.00 -30.89 5.10
N SER A 177 -7.19 -32.22 5.09
CA SER A 177 -8.54 -32.80 5.04
C SER A 177 -9.29 -32.70 6.37
N SER A 178 -8.58 -32.63 7.50
CA SER A 178 -9.20 -32.54 8.83
C SER A 178 -9.68 -31.12 9.11
N PRO A 179 -10.94 -30.93 9.51
CA PRO A 179 -11.41 -29.64 10.02
C PRO A 179 -10.81 -29.36 11.41
N VAL A 180 -10.47 -28.11 11.68
CA VAL A 180 -9.99 -27.65 13.00
C VAL A 180 -11.13 -26.96 13.71
N ALA A 181 -11.38 -27.36 14.97
CA ALA A 181 -12.27 -26.63 15.87
C ALA A 181 -11.58 -25.36 16.42
N THR A 182 -11.14 -24.46 15.56
CA THR A 182 -10.67 -23.13 15.95
C THR A 182 -11.80 -22.14 15.79
N SER A 183 -12.11 -21.36 16.84
CA SER A 183 -13.12 -20.32 16.70
C SER A 183 -12.60 -19.25 15.74
N CYS A 184 -13.40 -18.92 14.73
CA CYS A 184 -13.06 -17.84 13.80
C CYS A 184 -12.72 -16.53 14.49
N HIS A 185 -13.25 -16.31 15.69
CA HIS A 185 -13.04 -15.14 16.52
C HIS A 185 -11.58 -14.95 16.96
N GLN A 186 -10.78 -16.02 17.08
CA GLN A 186 -9.36 -15.91 17.45
C GLN A 186 -8.52 -15.19 16.38
N TYR A 187 -8.98 -15.18 15.13
CA TYR A 187 -8.21 -14.70 13.98
C TYR A 187 -8.99 -13.70 13.10
N CYS A 188 -10.22 -13.33 13.48
CA CYS A 188 -11.13 -12.42 12.76
C CYS A 188 -11.92 -11.55 13.76
N HIS A 189 -12.14 -10.27 13.46
CA HIS A 189 -12.98 -9.38 14.27
C HIS A 189 -14.47 -9.79 14.32
N HIS A 190 -14.90 -10.62 13.36
CA HIS A 190 -16.30 -11.05 13.24
C HIS A 190 -16.39 -12.55 12.92
N GLU A 191 -17.38 -13.21 13.52
CA GLU A 191 -17.74 -14.60 13.17
C GLU A 191 -18.10 -14.72 11.68
N GLY A 192 -17.69 -15.83 11.07
CA GLY A 192 -18.01 -16.15 9.68
C GLY A 192 -17.14 -15.45 8.61
N GLN A 193 -15.92 -15.02 8.95
CA GLN A 193 -14.97 -14.42 7.98
C GLN A 193 -13.88 -15.42 7.49
N CYS A 194 -13.57 -16.48 8.22
CA CYS A 194 -12.40 -17.33 7.91
C CYS A 194 -12.57 -18.23 6.68
N HIS A 195 -13.79 -18.34 6.17
CA HIS A 195 -14.13 -19.25 5.07
C HIS A 195 -14.82 -18.54 3.91
N ARG A 196 -14.87 -17.20 3.95
CA ARG A 196 -15.42 -16.41 2.86
C ARG A 196 -14.47 -16.44 1.68
N ILE A 197 -15.03 -16.65 0.50
CA ILE A 197 -14.28 -16.48 -0.73
C ILE A 197 -14.39 -15.01 -1.06
N ILE A 198 -13.34 -14.21 -0.93
CA ILE A 198 -13.35 -12.80 -1.34
C ILE A 198 -12.01 -12.57 -2.01
N ARG A 199 -12.02 -12.38 -3.33
CA ARG A 199 -10.79 -12.34 -4.14
C ARG A 199 -9.83 -11.24 -3.67
N GLU A 200 -10.38 -10.10 -3.30
CA GLU A 200 -9.65 -8.89 -2.87
C GLU A 200 -9.01 -9.02 -1.48
N TRP A 201 -9.29 -10.10 -0.75
CA TRP A 201 -8.73 -10.33 0.59
C TRP A 201 -7.36 -11.00 0.58
N CYS A 202 -6.94 -11.55 -0.56
CA CYS A 202 -5.66 -12.20 -0.71
C CYS A 202 -4.66 -11.27 -1.41
N ILE A 203 -3.39 -11.40 -1.02
CA ILE A 203 -2.26 -10.76 -1.69
C ILE A 203 -2.34 -11.05 -3.19
N ASN A 204 -2.18 -10.00 -4.00
CA ASN A 204 -2.20 -10.06 -5.47
C ASN A 204 -3.41 -10.80 -6.05
N GLU A 205 -4.53 -10.89 -5.32
CA GLU A 205 -5.73 -11.64 -5.75
C GLU A 205 -5.40 -13.10 -6.14
N CYS A 206 -4.42 -13.71 -5.46
CA CYS A 206 -3.86 -15.03 -5.79
C CYS A 206 -3.30 -15.16 -7.22
N ASN A 207 -2.92 -14.04 -7.85
CA ASN A 207 -2.45 -13.94 -9.24
C ASN A 207 -3.36 -14.66 -10.25
N ASP A 208 -4.65 -14.79 -9.94
CA ASP A 208 -5.62 -15.60 -10.69
C ASP A 208 -5.25 -17.08 -10.88
N ARG A 209 -4.33 -17.57 -10.05
CA ARG A 209 -3.81 -18.94 -10.02
C ARG A 209 -4.31 -19.72 -8.81
N GLY A 210 -5.36 -19.22 -8.16
CA GLY A 210 -5.99 -19.86 -7.02
C GLY A 210 -7.33 -19.25 -6.68
N THR A 211 -7.96 -19.79 -5.64
CA THR A 211 -9.16 -19.21 -5.04
C THR A 211 -8.79 -18.61 -3.69
N CYS A 212 -9.13 -17.33 -3.46
CA CYS A 212 -8.94 -16.71 -2.15
C CYS A 212 -10.00 -17.21 -1.16
N VAL A 213 -9.60 -17.89 -0.09
CA VAL A 213 -10.49 -18.41 0.95
C VAL A 213 -10.06 -17.86 2.30
N GLY A 214 -10.85 -16.98 2.89
CA GLY A 214 -10.57 -16.38 4.20
C GLY A 214 -9.27 -15.59 4.24
N GLY A 215 -8.91 -14.93 3.13
CA GLY A 215 -7.63 -14.22 3.00
C GLY A 215 -6.41 -15.13 2.80
N VAL A 216 -6.62 -16.42 2.52
CA VAL A 216 -5.54 -17.37 2.19
C VAL A 216 -5.74 -17.88 0.77
N CYS A 217 -4.68 -17.87 -0.04
CA CYS A 217 -4.73 -18.40 -1.38
C CYS A 217 -4.71 -19.94 -1.40
N HIS A 218 -5.81 -20.52 -1.89
CA HIS A 218 -5.89 -21.93 -2.25
C HIS A 218 -5.49 -22.09 -3.72
N CYS A 219 -4.21 -22.33 -3.96
CA CYS A 219 -3.64 -22.35 -5.31
C CYS A 219 -4.13 -23.55 -6.12
N TYR A 220 -4.15 -23.38 -7.43
CA TYR A 220 -4.40 -24.48 -8.34
C TYR A 220 -3.16 -25.37 -8.47
N PRO A 221 -3.32 -26.62 -8.95
CA PRO A 221 -2.21 -27.57 -8.99
C PRO A 221 -0.98 -27.05 -9.74
N GLY A 222 0.20 -27.29 -9.16
CA GLY A 222 1.49 -26.81 -9.68
C GLY A 222 1.86 -25.38 -9.27
N TYR A 223 0.90 -24.55 -8.86
CA TYR A 223 1.17 -23.21 -8.32
C TYR A 223 1.23 -23.22 -6.79
N PHE A 224 2.08 -22.35 -6.22
CA PHE A 224 2.27 -22.22 -4.78
C PHE A 224 2.82 -20.84 -4.38
N GLY A 225 3.14 -20.69 -3.11
CA GLY A 225 3.45 -19.41 -2.48
C GLY A 225 2.21 -18.76 -1.88
N ALA A 226 2.42 -17.78 -1.00
CA ALA A 226 1.34 -17.08 -0.30
C ALA A 226 0.26 -16.47 -1.23
N ASP A 227 0.65 -16.12 -2.46
CA ASP A 227 -0.19 -15.49 -3.47
C ASP A 227 -0.27 -16.30 -4.79
N CYS A 228 0.14 -17.57 -4.78
CA CYS A 228 0.18 -18.44 -5.97
C CYS A 228 1.09 -17.95 -7.11
N SER A 229 2.04 -17.06 -6.83
CA SER A 229 2.99 -16.56 -7.83
C SER A 229 4.08 -17.57 -8.19
N LEU A 230 4.35 -18.58 -7.37
CA LEU A 230 5.45 -19.53 -7.59
C LEU A 230 4.98 -20.79 -8.34
N SER A 231 5.86 -21.36 -9.13
CA SER A 231 5.69 -22.67 -9.80
C SER A 231 7.05 -23.34 -9.98
N ILE A 232 7.04 -24.64 -10.29
CA ILE A 232 8.22 -25.32 -10.82
C ILE A 232 8.23 -25.14 -12.34
N ASP A 233 9.42 -24.92 -12.92
CA ASP A 233 9.65 -25.03 -14.35
C ASP A 233 9.85 -26.50 -14.72
N TYR A 234 8.75 -27.15 -15.12
CA TYR A 234 8.74 -28.58 -15.43
C TYR A 234 9.43 -28.93 -16.75
N GLU A 235 9.59 -27.95 -17.65
CA GLU A 235 10.10 -28.15 -19.01
C GLU A 235 11.53 -27.60 -19.19
N GLY A 236 11.96 -26.68 -18.33
CA GLY A 236 13.26 -26.01 -18.43
C GLY A 236 13.25 -24.81 -19.38
N THR A 237 12.08 -24.27 -19.70
CA THR A 237 11.87 -23.27 -20.75
C THR A 237 11.41 -21.91 -20.23
N GLU A 238 11.11 -21.80 -18.94
CA GLU A 238 10.58 -20.57 -18.36
C GLU A 238 11.65 -19.47 -18.27
N PRO A 239 11.32 -18.20 -18.56
CA PRO A 239 12.21 -17.08 -18.35
C PRO A 239 12.69 -16.97 -16.90
N GLY A 240 14.00 -16.74 -16.70
CA GLY A 240 14.60 -16.68 -15.36
C GLY A 240 14.80 -18.04 -14.68
N SER A 241 14.43 -19.15 -15.34
CA SER A 241 14.67 -20.51 -14.85
C SER A 241 16.15 -20.86 -14.75
N ARG A 242 16.50 -21.73 -13.80
CA ARG A 242 17.82 -22.37 -13.66
C ARG A 242 17.86 -23.77 -14.32
N GLY A 243 16.87 -24.06 -15.16
CA GLY A 243 16.67 -25.36 -15.77
C GLY A 243 15.54 -26.14 -15.13
N LYS A 244 15.26 -27.29 -15.72
CA LYS A 244 14.14 -28.16 -15.36
C LYS A 244 14.15 -28.50 -13.86
N GLY A 245 13.00 -28.31 -13.22
CA GLY A 245 12.78 -28.57 -11.80
C GLY A 245 13.11 -27.39 -10.88
N SER A 246 13.55 -26.25 -11.42
CA SER A 246 13.78 -25.04 -10.63
C SER A 246 12.47 -24.27 -10.37
N THR A 247 12.40 -23.56 -9.25
CA THR A 247 11.29 -22.63 -8.97
C THR A 247 11.38 -21.41 -9.86
N VAL A 248 10.24 -20.92 -10.33
CA VAL A 248 10.08 -19.71 -11.15
C VAL A 248 8.91 -18.86 -10.65
N VAL A 249 8.95 -17.57 -10.97
CA VAL A 249 7.89 -16.61 -10.65
C VAL A 249 6.99 -16.44 -11.86
N LEU A 250 5.68 -16.52 -11.63
CA LEU A 250 4.61 -16.29 -12.61
C LEU A 250 4.80 -17.08 -13.92
N ALA A 251 5.13 -18.38 -13.81
CA ALA A 251 5.32 -19.29 -14.96
C ALA A 251 4.25 -19.13 -16.05
N GLY A 252 4.66 -19.04 -17.31
CA GLY A 252 3.78 -18.82 -18.46
C GLY A 252 3.32 -17.37 -18.67
N LEU A 253 3.75 -16.41 -17.84
CA LEU A 253 3.47 -14.96 -18.01
C LEU A 253 4.70 -14.14 -18.37
N ASN A 254 5.79 -14.80 -18.80
CA ASN A 254 7.01 -14.14 -19.26
C ASN A 254 7.58 -13.12 -18.24
N TYR A 255 7.56 -13.48 -16.96
CA TYR A 255 8.06 -12.63 -15.89
C TYR A 255 9.55 -12.33 -16.06
N THR A 256 9.90 -11.05 -16.02
CA THR A 256 11.28 -10.59 -16.14
C THR A 256 11.74 -9.98 -14.82
N ALA A 257 12.88 -10.46 -14.32
CA ALA A 257 13.54 -9.86 -13.18
C ALA A 257 14.03 -8.44 -13.55
N ASN A 258 13.91 -7.51 -12.61
CA ASN A 258 14.42 -6.16 -12.76
C ASN A 258 15.95 -6.16 -12.58
N PRO A 259 16.73 -5.87 -13.63
CA PRO A 259 18.18 -6.01 -13.59
C PRO A 259 18.87 -4.96 -12.71
N ARG A 260 18.18 -3.85 -12.35
CA ARG A 260 18.75 -2.77 -11.53
C ARG A 260 18.30 -2.81 -10.08
N GLY A 261 17.26 -3.58 -9.78
CA GLY A 261 16.72 -3.74 -8.44
C GLY A 261 17.53 -4.75 -7.62
N PRO A 262 17.48 -4.67 -6.28
CA PRO A 262 17.94 -5.76 -5.44
C PRO A 262 17.06 -7.00 -5.64
N ARG A 263 17.68 -8.17 -5.60
CA ARG A 263 17.02 -9.48 -5.58
C ARG A 263 16.55 -9.77 -4.16
N ILE A 264 15.25 -9.89 -3.95
CA ILE A 264 14.66 -10.04 -2.62
C ILE A 264 13.99 -11.42 -2.53
N TYR A 265 14.51 -12.26 -1.64
CA TYR A 265 13.87 -13.53 -1.31
C TYR A 265 12.89 -13.33 -0.15
N ILE A 266 11.62 -13.63 -0.39
CA ILE A 266 10.56 -13.68 0.61
C ILE A 266 10.51 -15.07 1.23
N TYR A 267 10.57 -15.14 2.55
CA TYR A 267 10.37 -16.39 3.28
C TYR A 267 8.94 -16.92 3.13
N GLU A 268 8.82 -18.13 2.59
CA GLU A 268 7.55 -18.86 2.52
C GLU A 268 7.32 -19.63 3.82
N PHE A 269 6.52 -19.07 4.74
CA PHE A 269 6.09 -19.81 5.94
C PHE A 269 4.80 -20.61 5.70
N PRO A 270 4.48 -21.59 6.57
CA PRO A 270 3.13 -22.12 6.64
C PRO A 270 2.08 -20.98 6.79
N PRO A 271 0.91 -21.08 6.13
CA PRO A 271 -0.08 -20.00 6.14
C PRO A 271 -0.51 -19.52 7.53
N TYR A 272 -0.52 -20.40 8.53
CA TYR A 272 -0.91 -20.04 9.90
C TYR A 272 0.03 -19.04 10.59
N MET A 273 1.29 -18.94 10.15
CA MET A 273 2.27 -18.02 10.74
C MET A 273 2.12 -16.59 10.20
N HIS A 274 1.62 -16.39 8.98
CA HIS A 274 1.57 -15.05 8.36
C HIS A 274 0.28 -14.71 7.63
N MET A 275 -0.38 -15.66 6.93
CA MET A 275 -1.63 -15.39 6.20
C MET A 275 -2.84 -15.35 7.13
N TRP A 276 -2.85 -16.13 8.21
CA TRP A 276 -4.01 -16.21 9.10
C TRP A 276 -4.25 -14.93 9.92
N GLY A 277 -3.23 -14.11 10.15
CA GLY A 277 -3.36 -12.78 10.74
C GLY A 277 -3.59 -11.67 9.71
N MET A 278 -3.46 -11.96 8.42
CA MET A 278 -3.29 -10.92 7.39
C MET A 278 -4.55 -10.08 7.10
N LEU A 279 -5.74 -10.52 7.53
CA LEU A 279 -6.96 -9.72 7.42
C LEU A 279 -7.08 -8.64 8.50
N TRP A 280 -6.16 -8.60 9.47
CA TRP A 280 -6.08 -7.61 10.54
C TRP A 280 -5.06 -6.53 10.21
N LEU A 281 -5.29 -5.80 9.11
CA LEU A 281 -4.40 -4.72 8.70
C LEU A 281 -5.08 -3.37 8.88
N ASP A 282 -4.93 -2.79 10.07
CA ASP A 282 -5.10 -1.35 10.25
C ASP A 282 -3.98 -0.56 9.54
N ARG A 283 -2.90 -1.24 9.10
CA ARG A 283 -1.73 -0.71 8.37
C ARG A 283 -1.28 -1.68 7.26
N PRO A 284 -1.41 -1.34 5.97
CA PRO A 284 -1.19 -2.29 4.87
C PRO A 284 0.26 -2.40 4.37
N LEU A 285 1.24 -1.78 5.05
CA LEU A 285 2.63 -1.71 4.58
C LEU A 285 3.21 -3.10 4.23
N ASN A 286 2.93 -4.11 5.05
CA ASN A 286 3.42 -5.46 4.80
C ASN A 286 2.91 -6.06 3.49
N ILE A 287 1.61 -5.95 3.21
CA ILE A 287 1.04 -6.43 1.94
C ILE A 287 1.66 -5.65 0.78
N ILE A 288 1.77 -4.34 0.91
CA ILE A 288 2.21 -3.50 -0.20
C ILE A 288 3.68 -3.72 -0.54
N VAL A 289 4.55 -3.84 0.47
CA VAL A 289 5.94 -4.23 0.23
C VAL A 289 5.99 -5.60 -0.46
N TRP A 290 5.20 -6.58 0.02
CA TRP A 290 5.15 -7.92 -0.59
C TRP A 290 4.70 -7.87 -2.06
N GLU A 291 3.54 -7.27 -2.35
CA GLU A 291 2.98 -7.16 -3.70
C GLU A 291 3.98 -6.49 -4.65
N ARG A 292 4.65 -5.44 -4.18
CA ARG A 292 5.56 -4.64 -5.00
C ARG A 292 6.91 -5.30 -5.21
N ILE A 293 7.40 -6.12 -4.28
CA ILE A 293 8.57 -6.98 -4.55
C ILE A 293 8.31 -7.84 -5.80
N ILE A 294 7.11 -8.37 -5.96
CA ILE A 294 6.75 -9.19 -7.12
C ILE A 294 6.55 -8.29 -8.35
N SER A 295 5.67 -7.28 -8.27
CA SER A 295 5.29 -6.46 -9.42
C SER A 295 6.44 -5.61 -10.00
N MET A 296 7.45 -5.28 -9.18
CA MET A 296 8.62 -4.50 -9.61
C MET A 296 9.77 -5.37 -10.12
N GLY A 297 9.57 -6.70 -10.27
CA GLY A 297 10.60 -7.59 -10.79
C GLY A 297 11.68 -7.97 -9.76
N LEU A 298 11.45 -7.79 -8.46
CA LEU A 298 12.47 -7.93 -7.41
C LEU A 298 12.47 -9.30 -6.73
N ARG A 299 11.41 -10.10 -6.89
CA ARG A 299 11.29 -11.42 -6.25
C ARG A 299 12.37 -12.37 -6.77
N GLU A 300 13.24 -12.81 -5.87
CA GLU A 300 14.20 -13.90 -6.10
C GLU A 300 13.68 -15.18 -5.44
N VAL A 301 13.85 -16.29 -6.15
CA VAL A 301 13.35 -17.63 -5.77
C VAL A 301 14.49 -18.56 -5.37
N ASP A 302 15.73 -18.22 -5.71
CA ASP A 302 16.91 -18.89 -5.19
C ASP A 302 17.50 -18.11 -4.00
N PRO A 303 17.34 -18.58 -2.76
CA PRO A 303 17.85 -17.87 -1.59
C PRO A 303 19.39 -17.70 -1.62
N ALA A 304 20.13 -18.53 -2.35
CA ALA A 304 21.59 -18.37 -2.51
C ALA A 304 22.00 -17.17 -3.36
N ARG A 305 21.06 -16.59 -4.11
CA ARG A 305 21.26 -15.41 -4.96
C ARG A 305 20.59 -14.15 -4.41
N ALA A 306 19.87 -14.27 -3.30
CA ALA A 306 19.19 -13.14 -2.71
C ALA A 306 20.22 -12.07 -2.25
N ASP A 307 19.88 -10.81 -2.49
CA ASP A 307 20.62 -9.68 -1.92
C ASP A 307 20.01 -9.26 -0.58
N TYR A 308 18.71 -9.48 -0.42
CA TYR A 308 17.98 -9.29 0.84
C TYR A 308 16.95 -10.39 1.06
N PHE A 309 16.63 -10.62 2.33
CA PHE A 309 15.60 -11.56 2.77
C PHE A 309 14.44 -10.81 3.41
N PHE A 310 13.27 -10.84 2.78
CA PHE A 310 12.07 -10.26 3.35
C PHE A 310 11.39 -11.26 4.29
N ILE A 311 11.11 -10.84 5.52
CA ILE A 311 10.35 -11.58 6.53
C ILE A 311 8.92 -10.99 6.57
N PRO A 312 7.93 -11.63 5.92
CA PRO A 312 6.57 -11.15 5.96
C PRO A 312 5.99 -11.02 7.37
N GLY A 313 5.48 -9.83 7.69
CA GLY A 313 4.70 -9.57 8.88
C GLY A 313 3.24 -10.02 8.77
N CYS A 314 2.45 -9.71 9.79
CA CYS A 314 1.00 -9.92 9.77
C CYS A 314 0.20 -8.71 10.31
N GLY A 315 0.80 -7.51 10.30
CA GLY A 315 0.15 -6.27 10.74
C GLY A 315 0.44 -5.91 12.20
N ARG A 316 -0.44 -5.08 12.79
CA ARG A 316 -0.39 -4.71 14.20
C ARG A 316 -0.88 -5.89 15.05
N GLY A 317 -0.07 -6.35 15.99
CA GLY A 317 -0.43 -7.47 16.88
C GLY A 317 -0.04 -8.86 16.34
N CYS A 318 0.91 -8.95 15.43
CA CYS A 318 1.47 -10.23 15.02
C CYS A 318 2.14 -10.92 16.24
N ASP A 319 1.58 -12.05 16.69
CA ASP A 319 2.00 -12.78 17.90
C ASP A 319 2.88 -14.01 17.59
N LYS A 320 3.07 -14.33 16.31
CA LYS A 320 3.82 -15.51 15.82
C LYS A 320 5.23 -15.18 15.33
N TRP A 321 5.84 -14.11 15.83
CA TRP A 321 7.20 -13.74 15.42
C TRP A 321 8.23 -14.80 15.83
N ASP A 322 8.16 -15.30 17.05
CA ASP A 322 9.10 -16.30 17.56
C ASP A 322 9.04 -17.59 16.73
N ASP A 323 7.83 -18.04 16.38
CA ASP A 323 7.61 -19.20 15.50
C ASP A 323 8.28 -19.01 14.13
N LYS A 324 8.19 -17.80 13.55
CA LYS A 324 8.86 -17.47 12.29
C LYS A 324 10.37 -17.46 12.42
N PHE A 325 10.91 -16.91 13.50
CA PHE A 325 12.36 -16.86 13.73
C PHE A 325 12.93 -18.26 13.91
N HIS A 326 12.27 -19.11 14.70
CA HIS A 326 12.63 -20.52 14.82
C HIS A 326 12.53 -21.25 13.47
N PHE A 327 11.49 -20.98 12.68
CA PHE A 327 11.35 -21.55 11.33
C PHE A 327 12.51 -21.13 10.40
N ILE A 328 12.89 -19.85 10.39
CA ILE A 328 14.04 -19.35 9.63
C ILE A 328 15.31 -20.09 10.05
N LEU A 329 15.59 -20.18 11.35
CA LEU A 329 16.80 -20.86 11.84
C LEU A 329 16.80 -22.36 11.51
N ALA A 330 15.65 -23.02 11.61
CA ALA A 330 15.53 -24.45 11.36
C ALA A 330 15.64 -24.84 9.87
N HIS A 331 15.10 -24.02 8.97
CA HIS A 331 14.99 -24.36 7.54
C HIS A 331 15.91 -23.54 6.64
N TYR A 332 16.31 -22.36 7.08
CA TYR A 332 17.08 -21.38 6.31
C TYR A 332 18.28 -20.82 7.10
N GLY A 333 18.68 -21.47 8.20
CA GLY A 333 19.69 -20.96 9.13
C GLY A 333 21.04 -20.66 8.48
N GLN A 334 21.39 -21.34 7.39
CA GLN A 334 22.59 -21.06 6.61
C GLN A 334 22.60 -19.66 6.00
N TYR A 335 21.45 -19.17 5.53
CA TYR A 335 21.32 -17.83 4.94
C TYR A 335 21.27 -16.75 6.02
N TRP A 336 20.63 -17.06 7.16
CA TRP A 336 20.65 -16.17 8.32
C TRP A 336 22.08 -15.96 8.86
N THR A 337 22.85 -17.04 9.00
CA THR A 337 24.16 -17.02 9.67
C THR A 337 25.23 -16.29 8.85
N GLN A 338 25.09 -16.24 7.52
CA GLN A 338 26.04 -15.57 6.62
C GLN A 338 26.28 -14.10 6.99
N ASN A 339 25.20 -13.36 7.23
CA ASN A 339 25.24 -11.93 7.53
C ASN A 339 24.64 -11.58 8.91
N GLN A 340 24.35 -12.59 9.73
CA GLN A 340 23.74 -12.46 11.05
C GLN A 340 22.48 -11.57 11.02
N GLY A 341 21.64 -11.72 10.00
CA GLY A 341 20.39 -10.97 9.84
C GLY A 341 20.50 -9.56 9.24
N ARG A 342 21.70 -9.07 8.89
CA ARG A 342 21.87 -7.68 8.36
C ARG A 342 21.24 -7.45 6.99
N ASP A 343 21.09 -8.50 6.20
CA ASP A 343 20.40 -8.54 4.92
C ASP A 343 18.92 -8.92 5.06
N HIS A 344 18.40 -9.03 6.29
CA HIS A 344 17.00 -9.32 6.54
C HIS A 344 16.20 -8.05 6.75
N ILE A 345 15.05 -7.97 6.09
CA ILE A 345 14.13 -6.85 6.11
C ILE A 345 12.79 -7.33 6.67
N MET A 346 12.26 -6.59 7.64
CA MET A 346 11.01 -6.92 8.30
C MET A 346 10.13 -5.68 8.45
N THR A 347 8.85 -5.77 8.10
CA THR A 347 7.90 -4.68 8.34
C THR A 347 7.37 -4.70 9.76
N HIS A 348 7.35 -3.54 10.42
CA HIS A 348 6.72 -3.33 11.72
C HIS A 348 5.97 -1.98 11.74
N PRO A 349 4.82 -1.86 11.07
CA PRO A 349 4.12 -0.59 10.85
C PRO A 349 3.31 -0.08 12.07
N GLY A 350 3.59 -0.62 13.24
CA GLY A 350 2.98 -0.25 14.51
C GLY A 350 3.15 1.21 14.90
N ASP A 351 2.30 1.71 15.80
CA ASP A 351 2.36 3.12 16.24
C ASP A 351 3.70 3.46 16.91
N TRP A 352 4.32 2.47 17.57
CA TRP A 352 5.63 2.58 18.24
C TRP A 352 6.73 1.73 17.58
N GLY A 353 6.50 1.32 16.33
CA GLY A 353 7.48 0.57 15.56
C GLY A 353 8.00 -0.65 16.32
N ARG A 354 9.33 -0.84 16.35
CA ARG A 354 10.04 -1.93 17.05
C ARG A 354 9.57 -2.14 18.50
N CYS A 355 9.20 -1.08 19.22
CA CYS A 355 8.86 -1.15 20.63
C CYS A 355 7.41 -1.55 20.92
N GLU A 356 6.56 -1.66 19.89
CA GLU A 356 5.16 -2.02 20.12
C GLU A 356 5.04 -3.49 20.58
N HIS A 357 6.00 -4.34 20.24
CA HIS A 357 6.06 -5.72 20.69
C HIS A 357 7.09 -5.90 21.82
N SER A 358 6.74 -6.72 22.82
CA SER A 358 7.66 -7.13 23.88
C SER A 358 8.45 -8.35 23.41
N TRP A 359 9.68 -8.13 22.98
CA TRP A 359 10.57 -9.19 22.50
C TRP A 359 11.17 -9.97 23.67
N ASP A 360 11.11 -11.30 23.60
CA ASP A 360 11.86 -12.13 24.54
C ASP A 360 13.37 -12.07 24.26
N ALA A 361 14.18 -12.69 25.13
CA ALA A 361 15.63 -12.64 25.02
C ALA A 361 16.19 -13.32 23.76
N PHE A 362 15.44 -14.26 23.15
CA PHE A 362 15.83 -14.90 21.90
C PHE A 362 15.49 -14.00 20.71
N ALA A 363 14.26 -13.52 20.65
CA ALA A 363 13.74 -12.64 19.61
C ALA A 363 14.52 -11.32 19.55
N ASP A 364 14.82 -10.70 20.69
CA ASP A 364 15.61 -9.46 20.76
C ASP A 364 17.00 -9.63 20.12
N LYS A 365 17.66 -10.76 20.38
CA LYS A 365 18.94 -11.12 19.75
C LYS A 365 18.78 -11.40 18.26
N PHE A 366 17.69 -12.05 17.86
CA PHE A 366 17.41 -12.33 16.46
C PHE A 366 17.24 -11.03 15.67
N ILE A 367 16.37 -10.12 16.14
CA ILE A 367 16.08 -8.86 15.44
C ILE A 367 17.14 -7.78 15.64
N SER A 368 18.26 -8.09 16.31
CA SER A 368 19.26 -7.08 16.70
C SER A 368 19.86 -6.39 15.48
N ASN A 369 20.06 -7.13 14.40
CA ASN A 369 20.68 -6.70 13.14
C ASN A 369 19.70 -6.58 11.95
N VAL A 370 18.43 -6.99 12.14
CA VAL A 370 17.40 -6.93 11.10
C VAL A 370 17.05 -5.47 10.80
N THR A 371 16.95 -5.13 9.52
CA THR A 371 16.44 -3.84 9.05
C THR A 371 14.92 -3.80 9.25
N MET A 372 14.43 -2.95 10.16
CA MET A 372 12.99 -2.76 10.31
C MET A 372 12.47 -1.65 9.40
N LEU A 373 11.42 -1.95 8.65
CA LEU A 373 10.59 -0.98 7.94
C LEU A 373 9.46 -0.53 8.87
N GLN A 374 9.55 0.69 9.40
CA GLN A 374 8.63 1.20 10.41
C GLN A 374 8.26 2.67 10.18
N HIS A 375 7.28 3.17 10.92
CA HIS A 375 6.85 4.58 10.83
C HIS A 375 7.35 5.42 12.01
N TRP A 376 7.80 4.79 13.09
CA TRP A 376 8.12 5.47 14.35
C TRP A 376 9.62 5.77 14.49
N GLY A 377 9.96 7.06 14.40
CA GLY A 377 11.34 7.55 14.34
C GLY A 377 11.97 7.96 15.66
N MET A 378 11.46 7.54 16.82
CA MET A 378 12.00 8.00 18.11
C MET A 378 13.40 7.45 18.37
N THR A 379 14.37 8.36 18.46
CA THR A 379 15.81 8.04 18.64
C THR A 379 16.28 8.14 20.09
N VAL A 380 15.50 8.78 20.97
CA VAL A 380 15.85 9.01 22.37
C VAL A 380 14.73 8.52 23.27
N ASP A 381 15.09 7.90 24.39
CA ASP A 381 14.12 7.47 25.39
C ASP A 381 13.63 8.69 26.17
N ARG A 382 12.37 9.04 25.94
CA ARG A 382 11.65 10.13 26.60
C ARG A 382 10.47 9.61 27.41
N SER A 383 10.43 8.30 27.68
CA SER A 383 9.31 7.66 28.37
C SER A 383 9.09 8.20 29.79
N SER A 384 10.14 8.67 30.46
CA SER A 384 10.03 9.31 31.77
C SER A 384 9.36 10.69 31.76
N GLU A 385 9.20 11.32 30.61
CA GLU A 385 8.56 12.65 30.51
C GLU A 385 7.03 12.59 30.58
N VAL A 386 6.45 11.39 30.47
CA VAL A 386 5.00 11.16 30.45
C VAL A 386 4.62 9.98 31.32
N GLU A 387 3.38 9.92 31.81
CA GLU A 387 2.90 8.86 32.71
C GLU A 387 2.72 7.47 32.04
N HIS A 388 3.19 7.30 30.81
CA HIS A 388 3.06 6.07 30.04
C HIS A 388 4.40 5.72 29.38
N ASN A 389 4.68 4.42 29.18
CA ASN A 389 5.89 3.94 28.48
C ASN A 389 5.83 4.17 26.95
N LEU A 390 5.37 5.35 26.55
CA LEU A 390 5.36 5.85 25.19
C LEU A 390 6.69 6.57 24.98
N PHE A 391 7.20 6.66 23.75
CA PHE A 391 8.44 7.39 23.45
C PHE A 391 9.76 6.75 23.94
N ASN A 392 9.81 5.42 24.04
CA ASN A 392 11.10 4.71 24.16
C ASN A 392 11.97 4.92 22.89
N THR A 393 13.28 4.69 22.98
CA THR A 393 14.14 4.59 21.79
C THR A 393 13.73 3.36 20.96
N CYS A 394 13.10 3.60 19.80
CA CYS A 394 12.53 2.54 18.96
C CYS A 394 13.08 2.52 17.54
N HIS A 395 13.68 3.61 17.10
CA HIS A 395 14.36 3.72 15.82
C HIS A 395 15.86 3.58 16.03
N LYS A 396 16.48 2.63 15.31
CA LYS A 396 17.94 2.49 15.23
C LYS A 396 18.45 3.15 13.94
N PRO A 397 19.13 4.30 14.03
CA PRO A 397 19.72 4.96 12.87
C PRO A 397 20.76 4.05 12.18
N ASN A 398 20.95 4.22 10.87
CA ASN A 398 21.83 3.39 10.03
C ASN A 398 21.42 1.89 9.93
N GLN A 399 20.31 1.50 10.55
CA GLN A 399 19.78 0.13 10.51
C GLN A 399 18.34 0.13 10.01
N ASP A 400 17.42 0.72 10.79
CA ASP A 400 16.01 0.76 10.46
C ASP A 400 15.74 1.80 9.34
N ILE A 401 14.72 1.56 8.53
CA ILE A 401 14.27 2.50 7.48
C ILE A 401 12.89 3.02 7.88
N LEU A 402 12.76 4.35 7.97
CA LEU A 402 11.49 5.00 8.21
C LEU A 402 10.73 5.14 6.91
N VAL A 403 9.73 4.30 6.72
CA VAL A 403 8.87 4.34 5.53
C VAL A 403 7.69 5.28 5.82
N PRO A 404 7.24 6.12 4.86
CA PRO A 404 6.08 6.97 5.06
C PRO A 404 4.84 6.14 5.43
N PRO A 405 4.05 6.55 6.45
CA PRO A 405 2.78 5.91 6.70
C PRO A 405 1.80 6.11 5.56
N MET A 406 1.09 5.03 5.25
CA MET A 406 0.07 5.04 4.22
C MET A 406 -1.18 5.74 4.76
N CYS A 407 -1.54 6.86 4.14
CA CYS A 407 -2.70 7.67 4.51
C CYS A 407 -3.94 7.26 3.69
N GLY A 408 -4.20 5.95 3.58
CA GLY A 408 -5.24 5.39 2.71
C GLY A 408 -6.66 5.87 3.04
N ASP A 409 -6.92 6.19 4.32
CA ASP A 409 -8.17 6.81 4.79
C ASP A 409 -8.41 8.22 4.23
N LEU A 410 -7.35 8.86 3.74
CA LEU A 410 -7.34 10.24 3.28
C LEU A 410 -6.96 10.34 1.80
N TYR A 411 -6.72 9.21 1.14
CA TYR A 411 -6.34 9.16 -0.27
C TYR A 411 -7.32 9.89 -1.19
N PRO A 412 -8.66 9.75 -1.04
CA PRO A 412 -9.61 10.54 -1.83
C PRO A 412 -9.49 12.06 -1.63
N GLN A 413 -8.89 12.50 -0.52
CA GLN A 413 -8.64 13.91 -0.24
C GLN A 413 -7.30 14.39 -0.81
N PHE A 414 -6.46 13.51 -1.37
CA PHE A 414 -5.24 13.93 -2.05
C PHE A 414 -5.50 14.54 -3.42
N GLU A 415 -6.71 14.48 -3.97
CA GLU A 415 -7.13 15.33 -5.09
C GLU A 415 -7.06 16.84 -4.75
N TYR A 416 -7.01 17.20 -3.46
CA TYR A 416 -6.73 18.57 -3.00
C TYR A 416 -5.24 18.91 -3.00
N ASN A 417 -4.35 18.01 -3.40
CA ASN A 417 -2.96 18.41 -3.55
C ASN A 417 -2.82 19.46 -4.66
N ILE A 418 -1.99 20.48 -4.43
CA ILE A 418 -1.87 21.63 -5.32
C ILE A 418 -1.26 21.30 -6.69
N TRP A 419 -0.63 20.14 -6.84
CA TRP A 419 0.01 19.65 -8.06
C TRP A 419 -0.81 18.61 -8.82
N HIS A 420 -2.04 18.33 -8.36
CA HIS A 420 -2.93 17.40 -9.02
C HIS A 420 -3.32 17.97 -10.40
N PRO A 421 -3.43 17.15 -11.46
CA PRO A 421 -3.78 17.63 -12.81
C PRO A 421 -5.01 18.55 -12.84
N ASN A 422 -6.06 18.21 -12.08
CA ASN A 422 -7.29 19.01 -11.96
C ASN A 422 -7.10 20.42 -11.35
N ARG A 423 -5.93 20.73 -10.76
CA ARG A 423 -5.64 22.05 -10.15
C ARG A 423 -5.05 23.06 -11.11
N LYS A 424 -4.68 22.68 -12.33
CA LYS A 424 -4.29 23.65 -13.37
C LYS A 424 -5.41 24.64 -13.66
N GLU A 425 -6.62 24.14 -13.83
CA GLU A 425 -7.80 24.94 -14.15
C GLU A 425 -8.49 25.48 -12.89
N ASN A 426 -8.27 24.83 -11.74
CA ASN A 426 -8.88 25.16 -10.46
C ASN A 426 -7.81 25.25 -9.35
N PRO A 427 -6.94 26.28 -9.40
CA PRO A 427 -5.86 26.43 -8.43
C PRO A 427 -6.41 26.64 -7.03
N ILE A 428 -5.71 26.11 -6.02
CA ILE A 428 -6.07 26.28 -4.62
C ILE A 428 -5.43 27.55 -4.09
N THR A 429 -6.26 28.49 -3.64
CA THR A 429 -5.79 29.69 -2.95
C THR A 429 -5.41 29.35 -1.51
N LYS A 430 -4.19 29.72 -1.12
CA LYS A 430 -3.76 29.65 0.29
C LYS A 430 -4.43 30.79 1.06
N THR A 431 -5.39 30.48 1.94
CA THR A 431 -6.16 31.45 2.72
C THR A 431 -5.72 31.52 4.18
N ASN A 432 -5.05 30.48 4.67
CA ASN A 432 -4.55 30.39 6.04
C ASN A 432 -3.01 30.43 6.07
N LEU A 433 -2.45 31.11 7.07
CA LEU A 433 -1.02 31.05 7.34
C LEU A 433 -0.64 29.65 7.82
N ALA A 434 -1.34 29.12 8.82
CA ALA A 434 -1.06 27.79 9.34
C ALA A 434 -2.31 27.04 9.81
N SER A 435 -2.31 25.70 9.70
CA SER A 435 -3.42 24.90 10.22
C SER A 435 -3.00 23.63 10.95
N VAL A 436 -3.88 23.18 11.86
CA VAL A 436 -3.86 21.83 12.43
C VAL A 436 -5.26 21.41 12.86
N ALA A 437 -5.65 20.20 12.47
CA ALA A 437 -6.91 19.61 12.88
C ALA A 437 -6.74 18.26 13.60
N GLY A 438 -7.59 18.00 14.58
CA GLY A 438 -7.73 16.71 15.27
C GLY A 438 -7.61 16.79 16.79
N SER A 439 -7.39 15.63 17.42
CA SER A 439 -7.19 15.51 18.87
C SER A 439 -6.16 16.51 19.42
N ILE A 440 -6.49 17.17 20.54
CA ILE A 440 -5.61 18.14 21.22
C ILE A 440 -5.00 17.52 22.47
N CYS A 441 -5.83 17.14 23.45
CA CYS A 441 -5.39 16.61 24.75
C CYS A 441 -5.36 15.07 24.85
N GLY A 442 -5.57 14.35 23.75
CA GLY A 442 -5.63 12.89 23.78
C GLY A 442 -6.43 12.32 22.63
N TRP A 443 -6.21 11.03 22.34
CA TRP A 443 -6.98 10.32 21.32
C TRP A 443 -8.47 10.33 21.68
N ASN A 444 -9.31 10.85 20.77
CA ASN A 444 -10.75 11.05 20.98
C ASN A 444 -11.13 11.84 22.25
N SER A 445 -10.19 12.57 22.85
CA SER A 445 -10.47 13.38 24.02
C SER A 445 -11.28 14.61 23.64
N VAL A 446 -12.33 14.88 24.41
CA VAL A 446 -13.11 16.13 24.34
C VAL A 446 -12.47 17.26 25.15
N GLU A 447 -11.45 16.94 25.96
CA GLU A 447 -10.74 17.88 26.82
C GLU A 447 -10.08 19.01 26.02
N GLU A 448 -10.04 20.19 26.63
CA GLU A 448 -9.32 21.36 26.12
C GLU A 448 -8.15 21.70 27.03
N PRO A 449 -7.09 22.32 26.49
CA PRO A 449 -5.99 22.82 27.30
C PRO A 449 -6.48 23.72 28.46
N PRO A 450 -5.86 23.63 29.64
CA PRO A 450 -4.69 22.80 29.97
C PRO A 450 -5.05 21.32 30.08
N CYS A 451 -4.36 20.48 29.30
CA CYS A 451 -4.58 19.03 29.31
C CYS A 451 -4.06 18.43 30.61
N ARG A 452 -4.80 17.48 31.20
CA ARG A 452 -4.40 16.75 32.42
C ARG A 452 -3.05 16.07 32.30
N ASN A 453 -2.75 15.54 31.11
CA ASN A 453 -1.50 14.85 30.83
C ASN A 453 -0.91 15.32 29.49
N ARG A 454 0.39 15.05 29.32
CA ARG A 454 1.15 15.45 28.12
C ARG A 454 1.44 14.27 27.17
N TYR A 455 0.96 13.06 27.48
CA TYR A 455 1.31 11.85 26.72
C TYR A 455 0.98 11.96 25.23
N TYR A 456 -0.08 12.69 24.89
CA TYR A 456 -0.45 12.91 23.51
C TYR A 456 0.29 14.14 22.98
N SER A 457 1.22 13.93 22.05
CA SER A 457 2.00 14.99 21.40
C SER A 457 2.92 15.79 22.35
N LEU A 458 3.29 15.26 23.53
CA LEU A 458 4.20 15.90 24.49
C LEU A 458 3.76 17.33 24.89
N GLY A 459 2.45 17.61 24.84
CA GLY A 459 1.88 18.93 25.12
C GLY A 459 1.98 19.95 23.98
N VAL A 460 2.61 19.62 22.85
CA VAL A 460 2.77 20.54 21.71
C VAL A 460 1.43 21.01 21.16
N ARG A 461 0.47 20.11 20.93
CA ARG A 461 -0.87 20.50 20.43
C ARG A 461 -1.63 21.40 21.41
N ALA A 462 -1.40 21.22 22.70
CA ALA A 462 -2.00 22.07 23.72
C ALA A 462 -1.43 23.49 23.68
N ALA A 463 -0.13 23.63 23.37
CA ALA A 463 0.51 24.93 23.13
C ALA A 463 -0.03 25.59 21.86
N LEU A 464 -0.12 24.84 20.75
CA LEU A 464 -0.66 25.35 19.49
C LEU A 464 -2.13 25.80 19.61
N TRP A 465 -2.94 25.15 20.45
CA TRP A 465 -4.33 25.54 20.70
C TRP A 465 -4.53 26.99 21.17
N GLN A 466 -3.49 27.63 21.71
CA GLN A 466 -3.52 29.04 22.09
C GLN A 466 -3.61 29.98 20.87
N LEU A 467 -3.23 29.51 19.69
CA LEU A 467 -3.27 30.29 18.44
C LEU A 467 -4.61 30.18 17.70
N ARG A 468 -5.60 29.44 18.21
CA ARG A 468 -6.87 29.17 17.49
C ARG A 468 -7.70 30.43 17.17
N ASP A 469 -7.55 31.47 17.98
CA ASP A 469 -8.27 32.74 17.85
C ASP A 469 -7.39 33.83 17.18
N VAL A 470 -6.17 33.47 16.75
CA VAL A 470 -5.21 34.38 16.12
C VAL A 470 -5.44 34.43 14.60
N PRO A 471 -5.54 35.61 13.98
CA PRO A 471 -5.76 35.73 12.53
C PRO A 471 -4.73 34.98 11.69
N GLY A 472 -5.21 34.16 10.75
CA GLY A 472 -4.40 33.33 9.86
C GLY A 472 -4.10 31.92 10.40
N PHE A 473 -4.47 31.60 11.64
CA PHE A 473 -4.32 30.26 12.20
C PHE A 473 -5.66 29.53 12.20
N HIS A 474 -5.70 28.35 11.56
CA HIS A 474 -6.86 27.48 11.55
C HIS A 474 -6.60 26.23 12.40
N ILE A 475 -6.95 26.32 13.69
CA ILE A 475 -6.67 25.28 14.68
C ILE A 475 -7.99 24.75 15.23
N ALA A 476 -8.29 23.49 14.95
CA ALA A 476 -9.60 22.91 15.25
C ALA A 476 -9.52 21.47 15.75
N LYS A 477 -10.49 21.05 16.57
CA LYS A 477 -10.63 19.64 16.94
C LYS A 477 -11.10 18.77 15.78
N ARG A 478 -11.91 19.34 14.89
CA ARG A 478 -12.50 18.67 13.71
C ARG A 478 -12.65 19.69 12.58
N VAL A 479 -12.49 19.20 11.36
CA VAL A 479 -12.75 19.94 10.12
C VAL A 479 -13.54 19.02 9.19
N ALA A 480 -14.36 19.59 8.30
CA ALA A 480 -15.17 18.81 7.38
C ALA A 480 -14.31 17.96 6.44
N MET A 481 -13.26 18.57 5.87
CA MET A 481 -12.30 17.92 4.98
C MET A 481 -10.89 18.34 5.36
N MET A 482 -10.10 17.39 5.87
CA MET A 482 -8.75 17.66 6.36
C MET A 482 -7.80 17.99 5.20
N GLY A 483 -7.89 17.26 4.09
CA GLY A 483 -7.05 17.49 2.91
C GLY A 483 -7.23 18.90 2.35
N GLN A 484 -8.47 19.36 2.22
CA GLN A 484 -8.78 20.73 1.80
C GLN A 484 -8.22 21.77 2.77
N SER A 485 -8.49 21.65 4.08
CA SER A 485 -8.00 22.60 5.08
C SER A 485 -6.47 22.72 5.08
N MET A 486 -5.77 21.62 4.86
CA MET A 486 -4.31 21.61 4.77
C MET A 486 -3.84 22.22 3.45
N ALA A 487 -4.47 21.88 2.32
CA ALA A 487 -4.13 22.42 1.01
C ALA A 487 -4.36 23.94 0.91
N GLU A 488 -5.32 24.50 1.64
CA GLU A 488 -5.60 25.94 1.74
C GLU A 488 -4.67 26.68 2.72
N SER A 489 -3.73 25.98 3.37
CA SER A 489 -2.77 26.57 4.32
C SER A 489 -1.37 26.66 3.72
N GLU A 490 -0.63 27.72 4.03
CA GLU A 490 0.79 27.82 3.66
C GLU A 490 1.64 26.82 4.46
N PHE A 491 1.41 26.77 5.77
CA PHE A 491 2.08 25.89 6.73
C PHE A 491 1.09 24.92 7.39
N CYS A 492 1.53 23.71 7.69
CA CYS A 492 0.70 22.71 8.36
C CYS A 492 1.45 22.13 9.55
N PHE A 493 0.92 22.28 10.77
CA PHE A 493 1.58 21.68 11.92
C PHE A 493 1.49 20.16 11.86
N ALA A 494 2.66 19.53 11.97
CA ALA A 494 2.84 18.10 11.99
C ALA A 494 3.50 17.63 13.30
N PRO A 495 2.94 17.97 14.48
CA PRO A 495 3.48 17.46 15.72
C PRO A 495 3.16 15.97 15.88
N THR A 496 4.09 15.25 16.48
CA THR A 496 4.00 13.83 16.79
C THR A 496 2.74 13.48 17.61
N GLY A 497 2.24 12.25 17.48
CA GLY A 497 1.10 11.76 18.24
C GLY A 497 1.52 11.06 19.53
N ALA A 498 0.70 10.10 19.98
CA ALA A 498 1.14 9.06 20.91
C ALA A 498 1.74 7.89 20.09
N GLY A 499 2.75 8.19 19.27
CA GLY A 499 3.27 7.34 18.18
C GLY A 499 3.48 8.15 16.90
N TYR A 500 3.75 7.46 15.79
CA TYR A 500 4.08 8.13 14.52
C TYR A 500 2.96 9.10 14.06
N GLY A 501 3.36 10.20 13.43
CA GLY A 501 2.43 11.17 12.83
C GLY A 501 2.12 10.81 11.38
N LYS A 502 0.84 10.92 10.96
CA LYS A 502 0.47 10.91 9.54
C LYS A 502 0.60 12.30 8.89
N ARG A 503 0.52 13.37 9.69
CA ARG A 503 0.37 14.76 9.21
C ARG A 503 1.58 15.32 8.49
N ASN A 504 2.79 14.88 8.86
CA ASN A 504 4.02 15.22 8.16
C ASN A 504 3.94 14.77 6.70
N VAL A 505 3.58 13.50 6.45
CA VAL A 505 3.40 12.98 5.08
C VAL A 505 2.26 13.71 4.38
N MET A 506 1.10 13.85 5.03
CA MET A 506 -0.05 14.52 4.42
C MET A 506 0.24 15.97 4.02
N ALA A 507 0.88 16.74 4.90
CA ALA A 507 1.22 18.14 4.63
C ALA A 507 2.10 18.22 3.39
N THR A 508 3.16 17.41 3.37
CA THR A 508 4.06 17.35 2.23
C THR A 508 3.35 16.95 0.94
N THR A 509 2.54 15.89 0.94
CA THR A 509 1.83 15.44 -0.26
C THR A 509 0.73 16.37 -0.74
N LEU A 510 0.19 17.24 0.13
CA LEU A 510 -0.84 18.22 -0.22
C LEU A 510 -0.27 19.58 -0.66
N GLY A 511 1.05 19.75 -0.65
CA GLY A 511 1.70 21.04 -0.93
C GLY A 511 1.51 22.07 0.17
N CYS A 512 1.50 21.61 1.42
CA CYS A 512 1.51 22.45 2.62
C CYS A 512 2.84 22.25 3.35
N MET A 513 3.60 23.32 3.60
CA MET A 513 4.93 23.18 4.23
C MET A 513 4.79 22.60 5.65
N PRO A 514 5.37 21.42 5.94
CA PRO A 514 5.21 20.79 7.24
C PRO A 514 5.99 21.57 8.32
N VAL A 515 5.30 21.95 9.39
CA VAL A 515 5.91 22.52 10.60
C VAL A 515 6.07 21.41 11.62
N ILE A 516 7.32 20.98 11.82
CA ILE A 516 7.68 19.83 12.63
C ILE A 516 8.11 20.31 14.01
N ILE A 517 7.37 19.89 15.02
CA ILE A 517 7.61 20.17 16.43
C ILE A 517 7.59 18.83 17.15
N SER A 518 8.71 18.12 17.09
CA SER A 518 8.83 16.72 17.51
C SER A 518 10.30 16.38 17.74
N ASP A 519 10.82 16.77 18.89
CA ASP A 519 12.24 16.64 19.18
C ASP A 519 12.61 15.14 19.23
N HIS A 520 13.73 14.81 18.59
CA HIS A 520 14.29 13.46 18.49
C HIS A 520 13.44 12.43 17.71
N VAL A 521 12.41 12.87 16.99
CA VAL A 521 11.61 12.01 16.11
C VAL A 521 12.04 12.18 14.66
N ALA A 522 12.71 11.14 14.14
CA ALA A 522 13.07 11.06 12.74
C ALA A 522 11.84 10.98 11.83
N GLN A 523 11.95 11.63 10.67
CA GLN A 523 10.90 11.69 9.66
C GLN A 523 11.12 10.63 8.57
N PRO A 524 10.07 10.29 7.80
CA PRO A 524 10.18 9.30 6.72
C PRO A 524 11.34 9.58 5.76
N TYR A 525 12.09 8.53 5.46
CA TYR A 525 13.29 8.50 4.64
C TYR A 525 14.45 9.41 5.06
N GLU A 526 14.44 9.96 6.29
CA GLU A 526 15.69 10.47 6.86
C GLU A 526 16.71 9.32 7.03
N PRO A 527 18.01 9.56 6.80
CA PRO A 527 18.64 10.86 6.46
C PRO A 527 18.66 11.19 4.96
N PHE A 528 18.11 10.34 4.09
CA PHE A 528 18.17 10.51 2.63
C PHE A 528 17.31 11.66 2.11
N LEU A 529 16.15 11.86 2.72
CA LEU A 529 15.27 12.99 2.44
C LEU A 529 15.47 14.06 3.51
N ASN A 530 16.07 15.20 3.15
CA ASN A 530 16.36 16.27 4.10
C ASN A 530 15.12 17.15 4.36
N TRP A 531 14.41 16.86 5.45
CA TRP A 531 13.19 17.60 5.82
C TRP A 531 13.44 19.08 6.17
N ASN A 532 14.69 19.49 6.42
CA ASN A 532 15.04 20.90 6.62
C ASN A 532 14.90 21.73 5.33
N GLU A 533 15.05 21.11 4.16
CA GLU A 533 15.02 21.84 2.89
C GLU A 533 13.62 22.34 2.55
N PHE A 534 12.57 21.58 2.90
CA PHE A 534 11.19 21.91 2.55
C PHE A 534 10.26 22.12 3.76
N GLY A 535 10.60 21.58 4.92
CA GLY A 535 9.86 21.74 6.16
C GLY A 535 10.37 22.91 7.02
N VAL A 536 9.70 23.12 8.14
CA VAL A 536 10.07 24.09 9.18
C VAL A 536 10.22 23.34 10.49
N TRP A 537 11.45 23.25 11.02
CA TRP A 537 11.71 22.62 12.31
C TRP A 537 11.70 23.66 13.42
N ILE A 538 10.86 23.45 14.42
CA ILE A 538 10.75 24.29 15.61
C ILE A 538 10.90 23.37 16.84
N PRO A 539 11.91 23.60 17.69
CA PRO A 539 12.05 22.83 18.93
C PRO A 539 10.80 22.91 19.79
N GLU A 540 10.51 21.86 20.56
CA GLU A 540 9.35 21.84 21.47
C GLU A 540 9.42 22.98 22.49
N SER A 541 10.62 23.35 22.93
CA SER A 541 10.88 24.49 23.83
C SER A 541 10.51 25.85 23.24
N GLN A 542 10.42 25.97 21.92
CA GLN A 542 10.07 27.19 21.19
C GLN A 542 8.64 27.14 20.61
N ALA A 543 7.82 26.17 21.01
CA ALA A 543 6.43 26.04 20.52
C ALA A 543 5.57 27.30 20.75
N LYS A 544 5.92 28.14 21.73
CA LYS A 544 5.25 29.43 22.00
C LYS A 544 5.62 30.54 20.99
N ASP A 545 6.77 30.44 20.34
CA ASP A 545 7.31 31.45 19.42
C ASP A 545 6.90 31.18 17.96
N VAL A 546 6.13 30.11 17.74
CA VAL A 546 5.66 29.64 16.43
C VAL A 546 5.03 30.74 15.59
N GLU A 547 4.20 31.61 16.16
CA GLU A 547 3.58 32.69 15.39
C GLU A 547 4.63 33.62 14.79
N ILE A 548 5.57 34.08 15.61
CA ILE A 548 6.64 35.00 15.20
C ILE A 548 7.51 34.33 14.13
N ILE A 549 7.85 33.06 14.33
CA ILE A 549 8.65 32.27 13.38
C ILE A 549 7.96 32.18 12.01
N LEU A 550 6.69 31.75 11.97
CA LEU A 550 5.99 31.52 10.70
C LEU A 550 5.69 32.82 9.94
N ARG A 551 5.40 33.92 10.66
CA ARG A 551 5.23 35.24 10.05
C ARG A 551 6.54 35.83 9.55
N GLY A 552 7.68 35.39 10.09
CA GLY A 552 9.02 35.85 9.70
C GLY A 552 9.51 35.35 8.34
N PHE A 553 8.87 34.33 7.75
CA PHE A 553 9.25 33.82 6.43
C PHE A 553 8.93 34.80 5.31
N THR A 554 9.93 35.11 4.49
CA THR A 554 9.74 35.92 3.28
C THR A 554 9.09 35.10 2.16
N PRO A 555 8.43 35.74 1.17
CA PRO A 555 7.88 35.04 0.01
C PRO A 555 8.91 34.20 -0.75
N GLN A 556 10.15 34.69 -0.87
CA GLN A 556 11.23 33.96 -1.54
C GLN A 556 11.58 32.67 -0.79
N GLN A 557 11.75 32.74 0.52
CA GLN A 557 12.06 31.55 1.34
C GLN A 557 10.94 30.50 1.24
N LYS A 558 9.67 30.94 1.22
CA LYS A 558 8.52 30.04 1.02
C LYS A 558 8.54 29.39 -0.37
N ALA A 559 8.89 30.14 -1.41
CA ALA A 559 8.98 29.62 -2.77
C ALA A 559 10.09 28.56 -2.90
N GLU A 560 11.29 28.83 -2.37
CA GLU A 560 12.42 27.89 -2.36
C GLU A 560 12.05 26.57 -1.64
N LYS A 561 11.37 26.67 -0.48
CA LYS A 561 10.88 25.49 0.24
C LYS A 561 9.82 24.73 -0.55
N MET A 562 8.90 25.43 -1.23
CA MET A 562 7.84 24.80 -2.03
C MET A 562 8.40 24.02 -3.23
N GLU A 563 9.46 24.52 -3.86
CA GLU A 563 10.17 23.81 -4.93
C GLU A 563 10.72 22.47 -4.44
N LYS A 564 11.41 22.49 -3.29
CA LYS A 564 11.93 21.26 -2.65
C LYS A 564 10.82 20.33 -2.16
N LEU A 565 9.71 20.91 -1.70
CA LEU A 565 8.54 20.16 -1.22
C LEU A 565 7.95 19.26 -2.30
N TYR A 566 7.95 19.72 -3.56
CA TYR A 566 7.40 18.93 -4.68
C TYR A 566 8.15 17.60 -4.87
N CYS A 567 9.48 17.63 -4.89
CA CYS A 567 10.27 16.40 -4.99
C CYS A 567 10.06 15.49 -3.77
N ALA A 568 10.07 16.07 -2.56
CA ALA A 568 9.79 15.32 -1.34
C ALA A 568 8.40 14.66 -1.34
N ALA A 569 7.38 15.34 -1.87
CA ALA A 569 6.02 14.81 -1.99
C ALA A 569 5.97 13.54 -2.86
N ARG A 570 6.74 13.49 -3.95
CA ARG A 570 6.81 12.30 -4.82
C ARG A 570 7.43 11.12 -4.07
N HIS A 571 8.55 11.34 -3.37
CA HIS A 571 9.20 10.32 -2.53
C HIS A 571 8.34 9.78 -1.39
N LEU A 572 7.35 10.55 -0.91
CA LEU A 572 6.51 10.14 0.21
C LEU A 572 5.16 9.54 -0.20
N ALA A 573 4.75 9.72 -1.45
CA ALA A 573 3.47 9.25 -1.96
C ALA A 573 3.58 7.85 -2.56
N PHE A 574 2.62 6.99 -2.28
CA PHE A 574 2.52 5.63 -2.85
C PHE A 574 1.74 5.64 -4.17
N THR A 575 2.20 6.40 -5.16
CA THR A 575 1.44 6.67 -6.38
C THR A 575 1.35 5.46 -7.30
N THR A 576 2.34 4.55 -7.26
CA THR A 576 2.22 3.26 -7.96
C THR A 576 1.20 2.31 -7.33
N VAL A 577 0.78 2.58 -6.08
CA VAL A 577 -0.18 1.76 -5.33
C VAL A 577 -1.59 2.30 -5.46
N TYR A 578 -1.76 3.61 -5.25
CA TYR A 578 -3.07 4.23 -5.14
C TYR A 578 -3.47 5.06 -6.37
N GLY A 579 -2.56 5.28 -7.33
CA GLY A 579 -2.77 6.07 -8.54
C GLY A 579 -1.90 7.33 -8.58
N GLY A 580 -1.78 7.94 -9.76
CA GLY A 580 -1.02 9.17 -9.93
C GLY A 580 -1.60 10.32 -9.10
N LEU A 581 -0.76 11.02 -8.35
CA LEU A 581 -1.18 12.20 -7.57
C LEU A 581 -0.70 13.51 -8.19
N PHE A 582 0.36 13.44 -8.99
CA PHE A 582 1.03 14.60 -9.57
C PHE A 582 0.78 14.64 -11.07
N GLU A 583 0.87 15.84 -11.64
CA GLU A 583 0.95 15.96 -13.09
C GLU A 583 2.13 15.17 -13.67
N GLY A 584 1.85 14.33 -14.67
CA GLY A 584 2.88 13.51 -15.33
C GLY A 584 3.47 12.42 -14.44
N ASP A 585 2.78 12.02 -13.37
CA ASP A 585 3.26 11.04 -12.42
C ASP A 585 3.41 9.65 -13.05
N THR A 586 4.66 9.23 -13.21
CA THR A 586 5.05 7.91 -13.72
C THR A 586 5.25 6.88 -12.61
N GLY A 587 5.21 7.31 -11.33
CA GLY A 587 5.62 6.50 -10.19
C GLY A 587 7.14 6.31 -10.06
N GLU A 588 7.96 6.98 -10.88
CA GLU A 588 9.42 6.84 -10.87
C GLU A 588 10.05 7.13 -9.50
N PHE A 589 9.55 8.15 -8.80
CA PHE A 589 10.09 8.59 -7.50
C PHE A 589 9.17 8.26 -6.34
N ASP A 590 8.21 7.34 -6.51
CA ASP A 590 7.23 7.08 -5.46
C ASP A 590 7.86 6.46 -4.20
N ALA A 591 7.07 6.33 -3.13
CA ALA A 591 7.55 5.78 -1.87
C ALA A 591 8.15 4.37 -1.99
N MET A 592 7.61 3.50 -2.85
CA MET A 592 8.17 2.16 -3.04
C MET A 592 9.46 2.17 -3.86
N ALA A 593 9.52 2.99 -4.91
CA ALA A 593 10.76 3.22 -5.65
C ALA A 593 11.86 3.75 -4.72
N THR A 594 11.52 4.67 -3.82
CA THR A 594 12.45 5.24 -2.83
C THR A 594 13.03 4.18 -1.91
N LEU A 595 12.19 3.30 -1.35
CA LEU A 595 12.65 2.16 -0.54
C LEU A 595 13.61 1.26 -1.33
N VAL A 596 13.27 0.93 -2.58
CA VAL A 596 14.09 0.08 -3.44
C VAL A 596 15.45 0.71 -3.75
N HIS A 597 15.49 2.02 -3.99
CA HIS A 597 16.72 2.76 -4.23
C HIS A 597 17.62 2.84 -2.99
N ILE A 598 17.04 3.00 -1.79
CA ILE A 598 17.79 2.91 -0.52
C ILE A 598 18.44 1.52 -0.38
N LEU A 599 17.67 0.45 -0.58
CA LEU A 599 18.18 -0.91 -0.48
C LEU A 599 19.28 -1.18 -1.53
N ARG A 600 19.14 -0.64 -2.73
CA ARG A 600 20.14 -0.73 -3.79
C ARG A 600 21.44 -0.01 -3.41
N ALA A 601 21.35 1.22 -2.88
CA ALA A 601 22.52 1.99 -2.45
C ALA A 601 23.25 1.29 -1.29
N ARG A 602 22.52 0.83 -0.27
CA ARG A 602 23.07 0.02 0.85
C ARG A 602 23.79 -1.24 0.36
N LYS A 603 23.23 -1.92 -0.64
CA LYS A 603 23.84 -3.13 -1.24
C LYS A 603 25.16 -2.79 -1.94
N ARG A 604 25.20 -1.71 -2.74
CA ARG A 604 26.39 -1.29 -3.47
C ARG A 604 27.51 -0.80 -2.55
N HIS A 605 27.13 -0.14 -1.45
CA HIS A 605 28.03 0.51 -0.51
C HIS A 605 27.91 -0.12 0.88
N TRP A 606 28.08 -1.45 0.96
CA TRP A 606 27.93 -2.19 2.21
C TRP A 606 28.86 -1.66 3.32
N GLY A 607 28.29 -1.40 4.49
CA GLY A 607 29.01 -0.87 5.65
C GLY A 607 29.20 0.65 5.67
N VAL A 608 28.80 1.36 4.60
CA VAL A 608 28.72 2.83 4.62
C VAL A 608 27.48 3.25 5.44
N PRO A 609 27.62 4.16 6.42
CA PRO A 609 26.48 4.70 7.15
C PRO A 609 25.46 5.38 6.23
N ASP A 610 24.18 5.32 6.56
CA ASP A 610 23.10 5.81 5.69
C ASP A 610 23.26 7.28 5.33
N HIS A 611 23.65 8.12 6.29
CA HIS A 611 23.84 9.56 6.07
C HIS A 611 24.98 9.89 5.09
N LYS A 612 25.84 8.91 4.74
CA LYS A 612 26.91 9.03 3.75
C LYS A 612 26.56 8.45 2.39
N LEU A 613 25.45 7.71 2.25
CA LEU A 613 25.13 7.04 0.99
C LEU A 613 24.89 8.01 -0.17
N ILE A 614 24.30 9.19 0.08
CA ILE A 614 24.12 10.23 -0.95
C ILE A 614 25.47 10.78 -1.43
N GLU A 615 26.47 10.88 -0.55
CA GLU A 615 27.80 11.40 -0.92
C GLU A 615 28.58 10.41 -1.80
N VAL A 616 28.34 9.10 -1.65
CA VAL A 616 29.13 8.04 -2.30
C VAL A 616 28.43 7.33 -3.46
N ASP A 617 27.11 7.47 -3.62
CA ASP A 617 26.33 6.92 -4.74
C ASP A 617 25.65 8.06 -5.54
N PRO A 618 26.30 8.57 -6.61
CA PRO A 618 25.75 9.64 -7.43
C PRO A 618 24.41 9.31 -8.10
N GLU A 619 24.19 8.04 -8.48
CA GLU A 619 22.90 7.62 -9.06
C GLU A 619 21.79 7.68 -8.01
N PHE A 620 22.10 7.35 -6.76
CA PHE A 620 21.16 7.51 -5.65
C PHE A 620 20.94 8.98 -5.30
N ALA A 621 21.98 9.81 -5.30
CA ALA A 621 21.86 11.25 -5.09
C ALA A 621 20.96 11.93 -6.14
N ASP A 622 21.17 11.61 -7.42
CA ASP A 622 20.34 12.13 -8.52
C ASP A 622 18.88 11.67 -8.39
N PHE A 623 18.66 10.41 -8.01
CA PHE A 623 17.32 9.88 -7.75
C PHE A 623 16.62 10.62 -6.60
N MET A 624 17.29 10.82 -5.45
CA MET A 624 16.74 11.54 -4.30
C MET A 624 16.49 13.03 -4.58
N ALA A 625 17.14 13.58 -5.62
CA ALA A 625 16.94 14.93 -6.11
C ALA A 625 15.86 15.01 -7.23
N CYS A 626 15.11 13.93 -7.47
CA CYS A 626 14.11 13.82 -8.53
C CYS A 626 14.65 14.13 -9.95
N LYS A 627 15.92 13.85 -10.23
CA LYS A 627 16.47 13.99 -11.58
C LYS A 627 16.08 12.78 -12.41
N HIS A 628 15.42 13.04 -13.53
CA HIS A 628 15.07 11.99 -14.50
C HIS A 628 16.33 11.39 -15.11
N ARG A 629 16.22 10.11 -15.45
CA ARG A 629 17.33 9.33 -15.98
C ARG A 629 17.43 9.44 -17.50
N ASP A 630 18.62 9.76 -18.01
CA ASP A 630 18.92 9.68 -19.45
C ASP A 630 19.10 8.21 -19.88
N ILE A 631 18.12 7.67 -20.59
CA ILE A 631 18.08 6.24 -21.01
C ILE A 631 19.01 5.97 -22.22
N SER A 632 19.50 7.01 -22.91
CA SER A 632 20.20 6.90 -24.20
C SER A 632 21.66 6.42 -24.15
N THR A 633 22.29 6.35 -22.97
CA THR A 633 23.74 6.08 -22.87
C THR A 633 24.11 4.65 -22.46
N GLU A 634 23.16 3.83 -22.00
CA GLU A 634 23.50 2.53 -21.38
C GLU A 634 23.41 1.31 -22.30
N GLU A 635 22.82 1.41 -23.50
CA GLU A 635 22.80 0.26 -24.44
C GLU A 635 24.18 -0.07 -25.03
N SER A 636 25.22 0.72 -24.76
CA SER A 636 26.58 0.48 -25.25
C SER A 636 27.50 -0.31 -24.29
N GLY A 637 27.05 -0.64 -23.06
CA GLY A 637 27.92 -1.18 -22.01
C GLY A 637 27.87 -2.70 -21.76
N PHE A 638 26.94 -3.44 -22.36
CA PHE A 638 26.82 -4.89 -22.12
C PHE A 638 27.54 -5.70 -23.20
N SER A 639 28.88 -5.60 -23.21
CA SER A 639 29.73 -6.65 -23.80
C SER A 639 30.33 -7.47 -22.67
N GLY A 640 30.01 -8.77 -22.67
CA GLY A 640 30.45 -9.69 -21.62
C GLY A 640 31.98 -9.82 -21.58
N SER A 641 32.52 -9.82 -20.37
CA SER A 641 33.69 -10.65 -20.06
C SER A 641 33.55 -11.18 -18.63
N GLY A 642 33.43 -12.50 -18.53
CA GLY A 642 33.52 -13.21 -17.26
C GLY A 642 34.96 -13.18 -16.74
N GLY A 643 35.12 -12.90 -15.46
CA GLY A 643 36.36 -13.06 -14.72
C GLY A 643 36.05 -13.39 -13.28
N GLY A 644 36.21 -14.66 -12.90
CA GLY A 644 36.07 -15.11 -11.52
C GLY A 644 37.15 -14.49 -10.65
N GLY A 645 36.75 -13.61 -9.74
CA GLY A 645 37.56 -13.15 -8.61
C GLY A 645 36.88 -13.58 -7.32
N ALA A 646 37.60 -14.29 -6.45
CA ALA A 646 37.11 -14.66 -5.13
C ALA A 646 36.74 -13.39 -4.31
N PRO A 647 35.71 -13.46 -3.44
CA PRO A 647 35.35 -12.33 -2.58
C PRO A 647 36.53 -11.95 -1.66
N PRO A 648 36.75 -10.65 -1.37
CA PRO A 648 37.78 -10.23 -0.44
C PRO A 648 37.47 -10.78 0.97
N PRO A 649 38.49 -11.15 1.76
CA PRO A 649 38.27 -11.65 3.12
C PRO A 649 37.66 -10.56 4.00
N ALA A 650 36.63 -10.93 4.77
CA ALA A 650 35.99 -10.05 5.73
C ALA A 650 36.99 -9.53 6.77
N PRO A 651 36.94 -8.24 7.14
CA PRO A 651 37.75 -7.74 8.26
C PRO A 651 37.30 -8.40 9.58
N PRO A 652 38.22 -8.59 10.55
CA PRO A 652 37.90 -9.22 11.83
C PRO A 652 36.91 -8.37 12.63
N LEU A 653 35.91 -9.05 13.20
CA LEU A 653 34.86 -8.46 14.05
C LEU A 653 35.43 -7.91 15.37
N PRO A 654 34.91 -6.79 15.91
CA PRO A 654 35.07 -6.46 17.31
C PRO A 654 34.35 -7.51 18.17
N LEU A 655 35.02 -8.01 19.20
CA LEU A 655 34.51 -8.98 20.15
C LEU A 655 33.21 -8.50 20.81
N ALA A 656 32.24 -9.41 20.90
CA ALA A 656 31.02 -9.24 21.69
C ALA A 656 31.37 -9.06 23.18
N GLY A 657 31.25 -7.83 23.66
CA GLY A 657 31.24 -7.50 25.09
C GLY A 657 29.82 -7.18 25.52
N VAL A 658 29.25 -8.05 26.35
CA VAL A 658 28.02 -7.78 27.12
C VAL A 658 28.36 -6.84 28.29
N THR A 659 27.41 -5.98 28.64
CA THR A 659 27.38 -4.98 29.74
C THR A 659 28.16 -3.68 29.51
N THR A 660 27.45 -2.55 29.38
CA THR A 660 27.61 -1.30 30.18
C THR A 660 26.62 -0.20 29.73
N SER A 661 26.00 0.44 30.72
CA SER A 661 25.21 1.70 30.74
C SER A 661 24.67 2.32 29.44
N ARG A 662 23.33 2.37 29.33
CA ARG A 662 22.58 3.28 28.44
C ARG A 662 22.71 4.75 28.89
N SER A 663 23.84 5.38 28.64
CA SER A 663 23.95 6.83 28.69
C SER A 663 24.95 7.29 27.64
N HIS A 664 24.50 8.15 26.73
CA HIS A 664 25.25 8.82 25.67
C HIS A 664 25.63 7.95 24.44
N THR A 665 24.74 7.85 23.46
CA THR A 665 25.07 7.82 22.01
C THR A 665 23.81 8.12 21.20
N ILE A 666 23.42 9.40 21.11
CA ILE A 666 22.88 9.87 19.83
C ILE A 666 24.13 10.08 19.00
N ASP A 667 24.20 9.43 17.86
CA ASP A 667 25.18 9.79 16.85
C ASP A 667 24.74 11.14 16.27
N ASP A 668 25.23 12.24 16.86
CA ASP A 668 25.04 13.57 16.30
C ASP A 668 25.56 13.62 14.84
N GLU A 669 26.41 12.68 14.40
CA GLU A 669 26.85 12.56 13.00
C GLU A 669 25.81 11.88 12.08
N ALA A 670 24.87 11.09 12.62
CA ALA A 670 23.80 10.46 11.85
C ALA A 670 22.61 11.41 11.59
N PHE A 671 22.45 12.44 12.43
CA PHE A 671 21.48 13.53 12.23
C PHE A 671 22.10 14.92 12.47
N PRO A 672 23.20 15.26 11.79
CA PRO A 672 24.02 16.44 12.09
C PRO A 672 23.32 17.76 11.80
N GLN A 673 22.17 17.72 11.11
CA GLN A 673 21.39 18.89 10.74
C GLN A 673 20.18 19.17 11.65
N ARG A 674 20.01 18.43 12.75
CA ARG A 674 18.97 18.75 13.75
C ARG A 674 19.33 19.94 14.65
N THR A 675 20.56 20.45 14.54
CA THR A 675 21.10 21.54 15.36
C THR A 675 21.00 22.91 14.73
N VAL A 676 20.63 23.03 13.44
CA VAL A 676 20.23 24.32 12.85
C VAL A 676 18.72 24.33 12.74
N THR A 677 18.07 24.83 13.78
CA THR A 677 16.63 25.08 13.70
C THR A 677 16.38 26.07 12.56
N THR A 678 15.25 25.96 11.85
CA THR A 678 14.92 26.95 10.82
C THR A 678 14.89 28.37 11.41
N VAL A 679 14.70 28.48 12.72
CA VAL A 679 14.79 29.70 13.52
C VAL A 679 16.22 30.25 13.56
N ASP A 680 17.24 29.43 13.82
CA ASP A 680 18.64 29.87 13.81
C ASP A 680 19.10 30.28 12.41
N TRP A 681 18.57 29.62 11.38
CA TRP A 681 18.77 30.02 9.98
C TRP A 681 18.07 31.35 9.65
N ILE A 682 16.83 31.57 10.08
CA ILE A 682 16.12 32.85 9.89
C ILE A 682 16.83 33.99 10.65
N ARG A 683 17.29 33.74 11.88
CA ARG A 683 18.09 34.70 12.65
C ARG A 683 19.37 35.08 11.90
N ALA A 684 20.08 34.09 11.35
CA ALA A 684 21.26 34.30 10.52
C ALA A 684 20.95 35.11 9.24
N ALA A 685 19.86 34.77 8.53
CA ALA A 685 19.44 35.44 7.30
C ALA A 685 18.95 36.89 7.54
N ASN A 686 18.41 37.18 8.72
CA ASN A 686 17.95 38.51 9.13
C ASN A 686 19.04 39.38 9.78
N GLY A 687 20.30 38.93 9.78
CA GLY A 687 21.44 39.72 10.25
C GLY A 687 21.76 39.61 11.75
N GLU A 688 21.12 38.69 12.48
CA GLU A 688 21.60 38.27 13.81
C GLU A 688 22.69 37.21 13.61
N ALA A 689 23.94 37.55 13.94
CA ALA A 689 25.12 36.77 13.56
C ALA A 689 25.07 35.31 14.05
N ALA A 690 24.80 34.37 13.15
CA ALA A 690 25.32 33.02 13.24
C ALA A 690 26.77 33.01 12.71
N GLY A 691 27.67 32.33 13.42
CA GLY A 691 29.11 32.34 13.19
C GLY A 691 29.53 32.01 11.75
N ARG A 692 30.56 32.72 11.29
CA ARG A 692 31.11 32.77 9.93
C ARG A 692 31.70 31.43 9.42
N GLY A 693 31.54 31.20 8.11
CA GLY A 693 32.43 30.41 7.26
C GLY A 693 32.28 30.80 5.78
N GLN A 694 33.31 31.45 5.23
CA GLN A 694 33.50 31.96 3.84
C GLN A 694 33.50 30.83 2.80
N GLY A 695 33.26 30.94 1.48
CA GLY A 695 33.18 31.94 0.40
C GLY A 695 33.28 31.09 -0.91
N SER A 696 32.63 31.35 -2.04
CA SER A 696 33.06 32.31 -3.08
C SER A 696 32.10 32.25 -4.29
N ASP A 697 31.89 33.43 -4.89
CA ASP A 697 31.05 33.74 -6.06
C ASP A 697 31.52 33.17 -7.41
N GLY A 698 30.59 33.07 -8.37
CA GLY A 698 30.86 32.91 -9.81
C GLY A 698 29.57 32.97 -10.67
N PRO A 699 29.63 33.39 -11.94
CA PRO A 699 28.74 34.42 -12.50
C PRO A 699 27.53 33.93 -13.31
N VAL A 700 26.53 34.82 -13.39
CA VAL A 700 25.36 34.81 -14.27
C VAL A 700 25.73 35.37 -15.64
N GLU A 701 25.30 34.77 -16.75
CA GLU A 701 24.76 35.46 -17.94
C GLU A 701 24.21 34.50 -19.05
N PRO A 702 23.43 34.98 -20.05
CA PRO A 702 22.09 34.49 -20.35
C PRO A 702 22.03 33.70 -21.66
N ARG A 703 20.90 33.03 -21.96
CA ARG A 703 20.47 32.84 -23.36
C ARG A 703 19.00 32.45 -23.52
N LEU A 704 18.38 33.19 -24.41
CA LEU A 704 17.03 33.06 -24.93
C LEU A 704 16.79 31.74 -25.67
N SER A 705 15.50 31.41 -25.69
CA SER A 705 14.74 30.31 -26.26
C SER A 705 14.96 29.98 -27.75
N GLY A 706 14.85 28.68 -28.05
CA GLY A 706 14.00 28.15 -29.12
C GLY A 706 14.52 28.25 -30.56
N LEU A 707 15.07 27.12 -31.06
CA LEU A 707 15.25 26.64 -32.46
C LEU A 707 16.70 26.18 -32.73
N CYS A 708 16.86 25.06 -33.44
CA CYS A 708 18.14 24.60 -34.01
C CYS A 708 17.96 24.20 -35.49
N TYR A 709 19.00 24.46 -36.28
CA TYR A 709 19.06 24.35 -37.74
C TYR A 709 19.76 23.06 -38.15
N PHE A 710 19.13 22.23 -38.99
CA PHE A 710 19.77 21.03 -39.52
C PHE A 710 19.31 20.73 -40.95
N ASN A 711 20.27 20.70 -41.87
CA ASN A 711 20.16 20.26 -43.27
C ASN A 711 19.11 21.00 -44.14
N PRO A 712 19.59 21.84 -45.07
CA PRO A 712 19.46 23.31 -45.12
C PRO A 712 18.06 23.93 -44.80
N GLN A 713 17.32 23.43 -43.81
CA GLN A 713 16.02 23.99 -43.40
C GLN A 713 15.88 24.10 -41.88
N TRP A 714 15.02 25.04 -41.45
CA TRP A 714 14.60 25.22 -40.06
C TRP A 714 13.34 24.38 -39.80
N VAL A 715 13.28 23.58 -38.74
CA VAL A 715 12.14 22.70 -38.43
C VAL A 715 11.78 22.75 -36.93
N HIS A 716 10.48 22.75 -36.61
CA HIS A 716 9.89 22.63 -35.27
C HIS A 716 9.78 21.17 -34.81
N TYR A 717 9.60 20.92 -33.50
CA TYR A 717 9.32 19.60 -32.90
C TYR A 717 8.24 18.82 -33.67
N ALA A 718 8.44 17.52 -33.87
CA ALA A 718 7.47 16.63 -34.48
C ALA A 718 6.30 16.32 -33.52
N ASP A 719 5.20 16.99 -33.85
CA ASP A 719 3.78 16.66 -33.80
C ASP A 719 3.21 15.54 -32.91
N HIS A 720 2.15 15.95 -32.22
CA HIS A 720 1.15 15.17 -31.50
C HIS A 720 0.13 14.48 -32.44
N ASP A 721 0.37 14.48 -33.76
CA ASP A 721 -0.60 14.11 -34.80
C ASP A 721 -0.59 12.63 -35.23
N ALA A 722 -0.28 11.70 -34.31
CA ALA A 722 -0.84 10.36 -34.45
C ALA A 722 -2.31 10.47 -34.06
N ALA A 723 -3.23 10.36 -35.03
CA ALA A 723 -4.67 10.45 -34.76
C ALA A 723 -5.05 9.58 -33.56
N ASP A 724 -5.73 10.19 -32.60
CA ASP A 724 -6.30 9.51 -31.44
C ASP A 724 -7.00 8.23 -31.88
N ALA A 725 -6.82 7.15 -31.11
CA ALA A 725 -7.59 5.94 -31.35
C ALA A 725 -9.07 6.32 -31.37
N THR A 726 -9.74 6.08 -32.51
CA THR A 726 -11.15 6.44 -32.62
C THR A 726 -11.95 5.70 -31.55
N ASP A 727 -13.05 6.32 -31.13
CA ASP A 727 -13.99 5.80 -30.14
C ASP A 727 -14.43 4.34 -30.44
N GLN A 728 -14.35 3.94 -31.72
CA GLN A 728 -14.63 2.59 -32.21
C GLN A 728 -13.51 1.59 -31.91
N VAL A 729 -12.24 1.96 -32.06
CA VAL A 729 -11.07 1.13 -31.70
C VAL A 729 -11.01 0.90 -30.20
N ILE A 730 -11.36 1.93 -29.41
CA ILE A 730 -11.47 1.84 -27.95
C ILE A 730 -12.60 0.88 -27.56
N LYS A 731 -13.78 1.00 -28.19
CA LYS A 731 -14.92 0.10 -27.97
C LYS A 731 -14.60 -1.34 -28.39
N GLU A 732 -13.80 -1.57 -29.42
CA GLU A 732 -13.35 -2.90 -29.84
C GLU A 732 -12.39 -3.55 -28.83
N HIS A 733 -11.46 -2.78 -28.24
CA HIS A 733 -10.60 -3.26 -27.14
C HIS A 733 -11.36 -3.52 -25.84
N MET A 734 -12.37 -2.71 -25.52
CA MET A 734 -13.30 -2.97 -24.40
C MET A 734 -14.15 -4.21 -24.65
N LYS A 735 -14.58 -4.45 -25.90
CA LYS A 735 -15.34 -5.64 -26.31
C LYS A 735 -14.48 -6.91 -26.35
N ALA A 736 -13.16 -6.76 -26.52
CA ALA A 736 -12.16 -7.84 -26.42
C ALA A 736 -11.70 -8.13 -24.97
N GLY A 737 -12.14 -7.36 -23.98
CA GLY A 737 -11.85 -7.59 -22.55
C GLY A 737 -10.44 -7.18 -22.09
N GLN A 738 -9.75 -6.32 -22.83
CA GLN A 738 -8.32 -6.05 -22.60
C GLN A 738 -8.02 -4.81 -21.73
N CYS A 739 -9.01 -3.98 -21.36
CA CYS A 739 -8.87 -2.88 -20.39
C CYS A 739 -10.20 -2.59 -19.65
N MET A 740 -10.16 -2.37 -18.32
CA MET A 740 -11.28 -1.80 -17.54
C MET A 740 -10.78 -0.86 -16.42
N PRO A 741 -11.39 0.32 -16.22
CA PRO A 741 -11.08 1.20 -15.08
C PRO A 741 -11.74 0.70 -13.78
N LYS A 742 -10.98 0.68 -12.68
CA LYS A 742 -11.44 0.23 -11.36
C LYS A 742 -11.71 1.45 -10.45
N ASN A 743 -12.97 1.65 -10.11
CA ASN A 743 -13.48 2.33 -8.90
C ASN A 743 -13.28 3.86 -8.72
N ALA A 744 -14.08 4.67 -9.41
CA ALA A 744 -14.58 5.94 -8.85
C ALA A 744 -16.01 5.71 -8.32
N ASN A 745 -16.31 6.23 -7.14
CA ASN A 745 -17.58 6.18 -6.40
C ASN A 745 -17.79 4.96 -5.47
N ARG A 746 -17.48 5.13 -4.16
CA ARG A 746 -18.47 4.95 -3.08
C ARG A 746 -18.03 5.34 -1.65
N VAL A 747 -19.02 6.00 -1.02
CA VAL A 747 -19.39 6.32 0.37
C VAL A 747 -18.70 5.59 1.54
N ALA A 748 -18.38 6.41 2.55
CA ALA A 748 -17.86 6.17 3.90
C ALA A 748 -18.08 4.78 4.55
N GLY A 749 -16.98 4.21 5.06
CA GLY A 749 -16.95 3.18 6.10
C GLY A 749 -16.63 1.76 5.63
N PHE A 750 -15.37 1.47 5.25
CA PHE A 750 -14.57 0.22 5.46
C PHE A 750 -13.17 0.40 4.78
N PRO A 751 -12.10 -0.36 5.17
CA PRO A 751 -10.67 0.01 5.04
C PRO A 751 -10.01 -0.36 3.69
N PRO A 752 -8.76 0.08 3.41
CA PRO A 752 -8.20 0.27 2.07
C PRO A 752 -7.63 -1.04 1.50
N GLY A 753 -8.04 -1.40 0.30
CA GLY A 753 -7.56 -2.58 -0.41
C GLY A 753 -8.21 -2.71 -1.78
N ALA A 754 -7.75 -1.91 -2.73
CA ALA A 754 -7.98 -2.16 -4.15
C ALA A 754 -6.75 -1.65 -4.89
N SER A 755 -5.72 -2.50 -5.02
CA SER A 755 -4.65 -2.28 -5.98
C SER A 755 -5.24 -2.43 -7.40
N VAL A 756 -4.78 -1.56 -8.30
CA VAL A 756 -4.89 -1.76 -9.75
C VAL A 756 -3.58 -2.41 -10.16
N THR A 757 -3.59 -3.73 -10.39
CA THR A 757 -2.50 -4.47 -11.01
C THR A 757 -2.79 -4.55 -12.50
N CYS A 758 -2.03 -3.83 -13.32
CA CYS A 758 -1.95 -4.12 -14.76
C CYS A 758 -1.01 -5.33 -14.98
N PRO A 759 -1.28 -6.20 -15.97
CA PRO A 759 -0.44 -7.37 -16.23
C PRO A 759 0.96 -7.00 -16.75
N PRO A 760 1.96 -7.90 -16.60
CA PRO A 760 3.37 -7.58 -16.72
C PRO A 760 3.89 -7.81 -18.14
N THR A 761 3.67 -6.90 -19.08
CA THR A 761 4.47 -6.85 -20.33
C THR A 761 4.46 -5.46 -20.95
N GLY A 762 5.57 -4.72 -20.84
CA GLY A 762 5.84 -3.53 -21.66
C GLY A 762 5.97 -2.21 -20.89
N PRO A 763 6.65 -1.20 -21.49
CA PRO A 763 7.02 0.04 -20.84
C PRO A 763 5.77 0.82 -20.39
N ILE A 764 5.92 1.53 -19.27
CA ILE A 764 4.93 2.17 -18.37
C ILE A 764 3.76 2.99 -18.99
N THR A 765 3.53 3.02 -20.30
CA THR A 765 2.52 3.88 -20.93
C THR A 765 1.49 3.10 -21.75
N LYS A 766 0.30 2.88 -21.14
CA LYS A 766 -1.03 2.98 -21.80
C LYS A 766 -2.24 2.81 -20.86
N CYS A 767 -2.06 2.31 -19.64
CA CYS A 767 -3.12 2.36 -18.61
C CYS A 767 -3.08 3.65 -17.77
N ALA A 768 -1.93 4.31 -17.66
CA ALA A 768 -1.74 5.51 -16.83
C ALA A 768 -2.31 6.82 -17.44
N GLN A 769 -2.85 6.79 -18.66
CA GLN A 769 -3.51 7.95 -19.29
C GLN A 769 -5.05 7.88 -19.21
N LEU A 770 -5.62 6.84 -18.61
CA LEU A 770 -7.07 6.61 -18.48
C LEU A 770 -7.57 6.54 -17.03
N VAL A 771 -6.67 6.76 -16.06
CA VAL A 771 -6.97 7.09 -14.66
C VAL A 771 -6.52 8.53 -14.46
#